data_AF-A0A5B9D054-F1
#
_entry.id   AF-A0A5B9D054-F1
#
_cell.length_a   1.000
_cell.length_b   1.000
_cell.length_c   1.000
_cell.angle_alpha   90.00
_cell.angle_beta   90.00
_cell.angle_gamma   90.00
#
_symmetry.space_group_name_H-M   'P 1'
#
loop_
_entity.id
_entity.type
_entity.pdbx_description
1 polymer ?
#
loop_
_entity_poly.entity_id
_entity_poly.type
_entity_poly.pdbx_seq_one_letter_code
_entity_poly.pdbx_strand_id
1 'polypeptide(L)'
;MKKKVLVLPGDGVGPELCDAALMVLEQFQLPIEFMYGDIGWECWKKEGDSVPQATWQKIADSDALLLGVVTDKGKETALKELAPPLKEQNLSDVFPLLQLRQKLSLFATICPIRYIIGPKKPFQFCVISEKSEGLSAGLDFRGITPETSAWLQHPNLAKYGLKEAAWSVRLQTRFGLERLFEYAFSYARGHGFKRVTFSDKPNVLRESGQFAQEIFEKIAQNYPEIEADIHNVDALAVWIATKPEQFGVIVAENMFGAILSNLAAGVMGGLGLAAHAHVGDKIACFQPAHGSAPHLAEQNKANPSGMFYTVSLLLEHLGFYEEAKELSQSVDHVIRSGKTVPHDLGGSASPRQMAQAVSNSLANPVSSYRAAIITVGDELLSGQYLNTNLQDLSQSLEKRNIQVTRHFVCADQLQQISETIVSCLGQEDLIIISGGLGPTSDDKTRDSVSQAVRQPLVHHEDVWHTVQGQLERLKIAPDKNNARQALFPKTATVLDNPTGTAPGFYLSCEGSTLVVLPGPPSQALALLEDYLQQNEKKYSSLSRAEYAWTLIGIDESTLAHWVDRHFANEPFERHFLWKSPYVLVQLVGQSSTPLAQPLIEEFEHHFRSHLVGREVTTASQQLAKYAQIHWLIDDPHLLKYFQVPEKNPQNIPQIEVEVSLSPSIETLEKQPESLGHATITVQMKGYDEDQLTFPYTRPLLGVVLQEYAAWSVLKRVLRRENSQ
;
A
#
# COMPACT_ATOMS: atom_id res chain seq x y z
N MET A 1 -11.56 -34.34 0.63
CA MET A 1 -10.36 -34.98 1.22
C MET A 1 -9.45 -33.86 1.70
N LYS A 2 -8.81 -33.96 2.87
CA LYS A 2 -7.86 -32.93 3.30
C LYS A 2 -6.67 -32.90 2.34
N LYS A 3 -6.22 -31.71 1.96
CA LYS A 3 -5.02 -31.51 1.15
C LYS A 3 -3.79 -31.62 2.05
N LYS A 4 -2.72 -32.26 1.59
CA LYS A 4 -1.48 -32.43 2.34
C LYS A 4 -0.39 -31.52 1.81
N VAL A 5 0.10 -30.63 2.67
CA VAL A 5 1.19 -29.70 2.33
C VAL A 5 2.41 -30.04 3.19
N LEU A 6 3.53 -30.35 2.55
CA LEU A 6 4.80 -30.53 3.25
C LEU A 6 5.53 -29.18 3.37
N VAL A 7 5.64 -28.70 4.60
CA VAL A 7 6.40 -27.53 4.96
C VAL A 7 7.87 -27.91 5.14
N LEU A 8 8.73 -27.21 4.41
CA LEU A 8 10.18 -27.35 4.41
C LEU A 8 10.80 -26.00 4.80
N PRO A 9 11.06 -25.74 6.09
CA PRO A 9 11.49 -24.42 6.56
C PRO A 9 12.81 -23.92 5.94
N GLY A 10 13.72 -24.85 5.64
CA GLY A 10 15.02 -24.54 5.05
C GLY A 10 15.95 -23.80 6.00
N ASP A 11 16.73 -22.86 5.46
CA ASP A 11 17.85 -22.20 6.13
C ASP A 11 17.65 -20.67 6.26
N GLY A 12 18.44 -20.04 7.12
CA GLY A 12 18.53 -18.58 7.22
C GLY A 12 17.20 -17.97 7.67
N VAL A 13 16.63 -17.06 6.86
CA VAL A 13 15.33 -16.45 7.15
C VAL A 13 14.14 -17.39 6.87
N GLY A 14 14.36 -18.55 6.25
CA GLY A 14 13.30 -19.48 5.86
C GLY A 14 12.33 -19.86 6.98
N PRO A 15 12.82 -20.31 8.16
CA PRO A 15 11.96 -20.64 9.28
C PRO A 15 11.05 -19.50 9.75
N GLU A 16 11.58 -18.28 9.96
CA GLU A 16 10.78 -17.14 10.41
C GLU A 16 9.71 -16.72 9.38
N LEU A 17 10.01 -16.90 8.08
CA LEU A 17 9.06 -16.64 7.01
C LEU A 17 7.95 -17.71 6.97
N CYS A 18 8.31 -18.99 7.11
CA CYS A 18 7.33 -20.09 7.18
C CYS A 18 6.39 -19.92 8.38
N ASP A 19 6.92 -19.58 9.55
CA ASP A 19 6.11 -19.35 10.76
C ASP A 19 5.11 -18.21 10.56
N ALA A 20 5.56 -17.09 9.98
CA ALA A 20 4.68 -15.96 9.62
C ALA A 20 3.59 -16.39 8.63
N ALA A 21 3.93 -17.22 7.64
CA ALA A 21 3.00 -17.68 6.62
C ALA A 21 1.93 -18.62 7.19
N LEU A 22 2.33 -19.56 8.05
CA LEU A 22 1.42 -20.50 8.72
C LEU A 22 0.43 -19.76 9.63
N MET A 23 0.89 -18.72 10.34
CA MET A 23 0.03 -17.87 11.16
C MET A 23 -1.11 -17.21 10.36
N VAL A 24 -0.84 -16.80 9.11
CA VAL A 24 -1.86 -16.21 8.23
C VAL A 24 -2.76 -17.31 7.65
N LEU A 25 -2.20 -18.46 7.26
CA LEU A 25 -2.97 -19.60 6.75
C LEU A 25 -3.99 -20.15 7.75
N GLU A 26 -3.64 -20.17 9.04
CA GLU A 26 -4.52 -20.65 10.10
C GLU A 26 -5.83 -19.82 10.20
N GLN A 27 -5.84 -18.56 9.76
CA GLN A 27 -7.03 -17.71 9.78
C GLN A 27 -8.14 -18.23 8.87
N PHE A 28 -7.81 -18.84 7.73
CA PHE A 28 -8.80 -19.33 6.77
C PHE A 28 -9.46 -20.65 7.21
N GLN A 29 -8.92 -21.35 8.21
CA GLN A 29 -9.45 -22.65 8.69
C GLN A 29 -9.68 -23.69 7.59
N LEU A 30 -8.82 -23.70 6.57
CA LEU A 30 -8.95 -24.58 5.40
C LEU A 30 -8.69 -26.05 5.73
N PRO A 31 -9.23 -27.00 4.95
CA PRO A 31 -9.01 -28.44 5.15
C PRO A 31 -7.62 -28.87 4.64
N ILE A 32 -6.57 -28.26 5.17
CA ILE A 32 -5.16 -28.53 4.86
C ILE A 32 -4.51 -29.21 6.06
N GLU A 33 -3.77 -30.29 5.80
CA GLU A 33 -2.90 -30.98 6.74
C GLU A 33 -1.46 -30.58 6.46
N PHE A 34 -0.80 -29.96 7.43
CA PHE A 34 0.61 -29.59 7.34
C PHE A 34 1.49 -30.72 7.88
N MET A 35 2.38 -31.21 7.03
CA MET A 35 3.47 -32.10 7.40
C MET A 35 4.77 -31.30 7.42
N TYR A 36 5.76 -31.74 8.19
CA TYR A 36 7.04 -31.02 8.31
C TYR A 36 8.20 -31.92 7.90
N GLY A 37 9.15 -31.38 7.14
CA GLY A 37 10.35 -32.08 6.69
C GLY A 37 11.58 -31.19 6.73
N ASP A 38 12.75 -31.82 6.81
CA ASP A 38 14.03 -31.13 6.87
C ASP A 38 14.62 -30.99 5.46
N ILE A 39 15.24 -29.85 5.20
CA ILE A 39 15.98 -29.57 3.96
C ILE A 39 17.03 -28.49 4.25
N GLY A 40 18.12 -28.50 3.49
CA GLY A 40 19.06 -27.39 3.46
C GLY A 40 20.42 -27.70 4.09
N TRP A 41 21.12 -26.65 4.47
CA TRP A 41 22.54 -26.68 4.83
C TRP A 41 22.83 -27.44 6.12
N GLU A 42 21.95 -27.37 7.11
CA GLU A 42 22.13 -28.16 8.34
C GLU A 42 22.02 -29.67 8.07
N CYS A 43 21.20 -30.09 7.10
CA CYS A 43 21.11 -31.49 6.67
C CYS A 43 22.43 -31.91 6.00
N TRP A 44 22.93 -31.09 5.08
CA TRP A 44 24.23 -31.30 4.42
C TRP A 44 25.36 -31.51 5.41
N LYS A 45 25.50 -30.61 6.40
CA LYS A 45 26.58 -30.70 7.40
C LYS A 45 26.53 -31.99 8.22
N LYS A 46 25.33 -32.45 8.58
CA LYS A 46 25.12 -33.60 9.47
C LYS A 46 25.18 -34.94 8.74
N GLU A 47 24.57 -35.02 7.57
CA GLU A 47 24.27 -36.28 6.88
C GLU A 47 24.97 -36.40 5.53
N GLY A 48 25.55 -35.31 4.99
CA GLY A 48 26.12 -35.30 3.64
C GLY A 48 25.06 -35.34 2.54
N ASP A 49 23.79 -35.12 2.89
CA ASP A 49 22.67 -34.95 1.96
C ASP A 49 21.82 -33.75 2.42
N SER A 50 21.62 -32.81 1.51
CA SER A 50 20.86 -31.59 1.75
C SER A 50 19.34 -31.83 1.68
N VAL A 51 18.88 -33.00 1.21
CA VAL A 51 17.47 -33.44 1.22
C VAL A 51 17.38 -34.87 1.78
N PRO A 52 17.23 -35.05 3.10
CA PRO A 52 17.21 -36.37 3.73
C PRO A 52 16.19 -37.34 3.13
N GLN A 53 16.49 -38.64 3.17
CA GLN A 53 15.60 -39.68 2.64
C GLN A 53 14.20 -39.68 3.28
N ALA A 54 14.12 -39.32 4.57
CA ALA A 54 12.84 -39.16 5.27
C ALA A 54 11.98 -38.03 4.66
N THR A 55 12.59 -36.97 4.14
CA THR A 55 11.90 -35.89 3.44
C THR A 55 11.36 -36.38 2.09
N TRP A 56 12.13 -37.19 1.34
CA TRP A 56 11.64 -37.80 0.09
C TRP A 56 10.41 -38.69 0.28
N GLN A 57 10.36 -39.44 1.38
CA GLN A 57 9.18 -40.25 1.72
C GLN A 57 7.95 -39.37 1.94
N LYS A 58 8.08 -38.27 2.69
CA LYS A 58 6.99 -37.32 2.93
C LYS A 58 6.55 -36.60 1.67
N ILE A 59 7.48 -36.25 0.77
CA ILE A 59 7.17 -35.63 -0.53
C ILE A 59 6.24 -36.52 -1.35
N ALA A 60 6.46 -37.84 -1.35
CA ALA A 60 5.64 -38.79 -2.10
C ALA A 60 4.17 -38.84 -1.63
N ASP A 61 3.92 -38.52 -0.36
CA ASP A 61 2.59 -38.52 0.28
C ASP A 61 1.93 -37.12 0.28
N SER A 62 2.54 -36.12 -0.36
CA SER A 62 2.11 -34.71 -0.34
C SER A 62 1.43 -34.28 -1.64
N ASP A 63 0.46 -33.36 -1.55
CA ASP A 63 -0.15 -32.72 -2.71
C ASP A 63 0.67 -31.51 -3.20
N ALA A 64 1.37 -30.82 -2.29
CA ALA A 64 2.21 -29.67 -2.58
C ALA A 64 3.32 -29.49 -1.54
N LEU A 65 4.38 -28.76 -1.91
CA LEU A 65 5.48 -28.40 -1.03
C LEU A 65 5.49 -26.89 -0.77
N LEU A 66 5.58 -26.48 0.50
CA LEU A 66 5.85 -25.10 0.89
C LEU A 66 7.28 -25.02 1.41
N LEU A 67 8.17 -24.39 0.65
CA LEU A 67 9.58 -24.26 0.95
C LEU A 67 9.89 -22.84 1.41
N GLY A 68 10.58 -22.71 2.55
CA GLY A 68 11.12 -21.47 3.08
C GLY A 68 12.14 -20.87 2.13
N VAL A 69 13.42 -21.05 2.42
CA VAL A 69 14.52 -20.74 1.50
C VAL A 69 15.70 -21.64 1.84
N VAL A 70 16.57 -21.96 0.88
CA VAL A 70 17.74 -22.83 1.11
C VAL A 70 19.04 -22.08 0.83
N THR A 71 20.10 -22.45 1.54
CA THR A 71 21.44 -21.89 1.37
C THR A 71 22.25 -22.69 0.36
N ASP A 72 23.00 -21.98 -0.49
CA ASP A 72 24.08 -22.54 -1.31
C ASP A 72 25.37 -21.75 -1.04
N LYS A 73 26.43 -22.43 -0.57
CA LYS A 73 27.74 -21.81 -0.30
C LYS A 73 28.85 -22.27 -1.26
N GLY A 74 28.50 -22.95 -2.35
CA GLY A 74 29.45 -23.47 -3.33
C GLY A 74 30.29 -24.65 -2.83
N LYS A 75 30.89 -25.37 -3.79
CA LYS A 75 31.51 -26.69 -3.56
C LYS A 75 32.62 -26.71 -2.52
N GLU A 76 33.50 -25.70 -2.51
CA GLU A 76 34.65 -25.68 -1.60
C GLU A 76 34.20 -25.51 -0.13
N THR A 77 33.24 -24.63 0.11
CA THR A 77 32.67 -24.40 1.44
C THR A 77 31.87 -25.62 1.91
N ALA A 78 31.10 -26.24 1.00
CA ALA A 78 30.32 -27.44 1.28
C ALA A 78 31.17 -28.59 1.80
N LEU A 79 32.32 -28.86 1.18
CA LEU A 79 33.24 -29.91 1.64
C LEU A 79 33.90 -29.57 2.99
N LYS A 80 34.20 -28.28 3.23
CA LYS A 80 34.83 -27.83 4.49
C LYS A 80 33.90 -27.97 5.69
N GLU A 81 32.61 -27.67 5.53
CA GLU A 81 31.63 -27.65 6.61
C GLU A 81 30.97 -29.01 6.89
N LEU A 82 31.27 -30.05 6.10
CA LEU A 82 30.82 -31.43 6.33
C LEU A 82 31.29 -31.97 7.69
N ALA A 83 30.52 -32.87 8.31
CA ALA A 83 30.96 -33.58 9.50
C ALA A 83 32.27 -34.37 9.21
N PRO A 84 33.26 -34.40 10.15
CA PRO A 84 34.53 -35.09 9.95
C PRO A 84 34.46 -36.51 9.37
N PRO A 85 33.57 -37.42 9.83
CA PRO A 85 33.51 -38.79 9.29
C PRO A 85 32.99 -38.86 7.84
N LEU A 86 32.37 -37.80 7.33
CA LEU A 86 31.81 -37.77 5.97
C LEU A 86 32.79 -37.16 4.95
N LYS A 87 33.80 -36.41 5.40
CA LYS A 87 34.77 -35.75 4.50
C LYS A 87 35.59 -36.74 3.67
N GLU A 88 35.80 -37.95 4.19
CA GLU A 88 36.55 -39.01 3.51
C GLU A 88 35.77 -39.69 2.39
N GLN A 89 34.45 -39.43 2.27
CA GLN A 89 33.55 -40.10 1.33
C GLN A 89 33.44 -39.39 -0.04
N ASN A 90 34.16 -38.28 -0.26
CA ASN A 90 34.14 -37.50 -1.52
C ASN A 90 32.71 -37.19 -2.03
N LEU A 91 31.80 -36.83 -1.12
CA LEU A 91 30.42 -36.48 -1.46
C LEU A 91 30.38 -35.18 -2.27
N SER A 92 29.48 -35.12 -3.27
CA SER A 92 29.24 -33.92 -4.05
C SER A 92 27.98 -33.23 -3.57
N ASP A 93 28.11 -31.98 -3.12
CA ASP A 93 26.94 -31.15 -2.82
C ASP A 93 26.19 -30.82 -4.11
N VAL A 94 24.89 -31.06 -4.09
CA VAL A 94 23.96 -30.67 -5.15
C VAL A 94 22.92 -29.78 -4.52
N PHE A 95 22.81 -28.56 -5.03
CA PHE A 95 21.87 -27.55 -4.54
C PHE A 95 20.46 -28.16 -4.33
N PRO A 96 19.84 -28.05 -3.13
CA PRO A 96 18.61 -28.76 -2.80
C PRO A 96 17.47 -28.55 -3.80
N LEU A 97 17.27 -27.30 -4.23
CA LEU A 97 16.22 -26.95 -5.17
C LEU A 97 16.46 -27.54 -6.56
N LEU A 98 17.72 -27.71 -6.97
CA LEU A 98 18.06 -28.43 -8.21
C LEU A 98 17.69 -29.92 -8.10
N GLN A 99 17.96 -30.55 -6.95
CA GLN A 99 17.56 -31.93 -6.70
C GLN A 99 16.03 -32.10 -6.77
N LEU A 100 15.28 -31.20 -6.13
CA LEU A 100 13.81 -31.18 -6.19
C LEU A 100 13.32 -31.04 -7.64
N ARG A 101 13.87 -30.08 -8.40
CA ARG A 101 13.48 -29.87 -9.81
C ARG A 101 13.71 -31.11 -10.66
N GLN A 102 14.85 -31.76 -10.52
CA GLN A 102 15.20 -32.95 -11.31
C GLN A 102 14.34 -34.16 -10.93
N LYS A 103 14.27 -34.50 -9.63
CA LYS A 103 13.56 -35.70 -9.16
C LYS A 103 12.03 -35.58 -9.27
N LEU A 104 11.48 -34.37 -9.16
CA LEU A 104 10.03 -34.12 -9.26
C LEU A 104 9.60 -33.62 -10.65
N SER A 105 10.54 -33.51 -11.60
CA SER A 105 10.28 -32.98 -12.95
C SER A 105 9.63 -31.59 -12.92
N LEU A 106 10.06 -30.71 -12.02
CA LEU A 106 9.57 -29.33 -11.94
C LEU A 106 10.17 -28.52 -13.09
N PHE A 107 9.50 -28.53 -14.24
CA PHE A 107 10.04 -28.05 -15.50
C PHE A 107 9.85 -26.54 -15.71
N ALA A 108 8.94 -25.89 -14.97
CA ALA A 108 8.67 -24.46 -15.10
C ALA A 108 8.70 -23.77 -13.74
N THR A 109 9.20 -22.53 -13.71
CA THR A 109 9.02 -21.59 -12.61
C THR A 109 8.12 -20.47 -13.04
N ILE A 110 7.06 -20.25 -12.28
CA ILE A 110 6.13 -19.14 -12.43
C ILE A 110 6.53 -18.06 -11.43
N CYS A 111 6.69 -16.84 -11.94
CA CYS A 111 6.94 -15.64 -11.14
C CYS A 111 5.89 -14.59 -11.50
N PRO A 112 4.74 -14.55 -10.81
CA PRO A 112 3.75 -13.50 -11.00
C PRO A 112 4.29 -12.17 -10.49
N ILE A 113 4.10 -11.15 -11.30
CA ILE A 113 4.57 -9.79 -11.06
C ILE A 113 3.36 -8.88 -11.08
N ARG A 114 3.22 -8.06 -10.05
CA ARG A 114 2.09 -7.14 -9.94
C ARG A 114 2.53 -5.81 -9.37
N TYR A 115 1.76 -4.80 -9.70
CA TYR A 115 1.89 -3.49 -9.11
C TYR A 115 1.32 -3.50 -7.69
N ILE A 116 2.15 -3.12 -6.72
CA ILE A 116 1.72 -2.95 -5.31
C ILE A 116 1.69 -1.47 -4.96
N ILE A 117 2.83 -0.80 -5.14
CA ILE A 117 3.06 0.60 -4.76
C ILE A 117 4.10 1.23 -5.69
N GLY A 118 4.00 2.55 -5.93
CA GLY A 118 4.97 3.33 -6.69
C GLY A 118 4.32 4.24 -7.73
N PRO A 119 5.10 5.12 -8.39
CA PRO A 119 4.57 6.13 -9.31
C PRO A 119 4.23 5.59 -10.72
N LYS A 120 4.46 4.30 -10.98
CA LYS A 120 4.21 3.68 -12.28
C LYS A 120 2.72 3.43 -12.48
N LYS A 121 2.32 3.30 -13.75
CA LYS A 121 1.02 2.71 -14.10
C LYS A 121 0.88 1.34 -13.44
N PRO A 122 -0.32 0.98 -12.96
CA PRO A 122 -0.60 -0.38 -12.55
C PRO A 122 -0.24 -1.37 -13.65
N PHE A 123 0.40 -2.45 -13.27
CA PHE A 123 0.81 -3.53 -14.17
C PHE A 123 0.58 -4.86 -13.49
N GLN A 124 0.31 -5.87 -14.30
CA GLN A 124 0.24 -7.25 -13.85
C GLN A 124 0.69 -8.13 -15.01
N PHE A 125 1.70 -8.95 -14.78
CA PHE A 125 2.19 -9.92 -15.74
C PHE A 125 2.84 -11.10 -15.03
N CYS A 126 3.29 -12.11 -15.77
CA CYS A 126 3.99 -13.24 -15.21
C CYS A 126 5.23 -13.57 -16.02
N VAL A 127 6.34 -13.92 -15.36
CA VAL A 127 7.50 -14.52 -16.01
C VAL A 127 7.47 -16.02 -15.77
N ILE A 128 7.41 -16.81 -16.84
CA ILE A 128 7.48 -18.27 -16.82
C ILE A 128 8.83 -18.70 -17.40
N SER A 129 9.63 -19.35 -16.57
CA SER A 129 10.99 -19.76 -16.91
C SER A 129 11.11 -21.27 -16.97
N GLU A 130 11.70 -21.78 -18.04
CA GLU A 130 12.13 -23.18 -18.18
C GLU A 130 13.14 -23.55 -17.07
N LYS A 131 13.07 -24.74 -16.48
CA LYS A 131 13.95 -25.16 -15.37
C LYS A 131 14.60 -26.53 -15.48
N SER A 132 14.35 -27.26 -16.56
CA SER A 132 14.89 -28.59 -16.81
C SER A 132 16.11 -28.62 -17.76
N GLU A 133 16.27 -27.62 -18.62
CA GLU A 133 17.32 -27.57 -19.65
C GLU A 133 17.86 -26.14 -19.85
N GLY A 134 18.27 -25.78 -21.06
CA GLY A 134 18.93 -24.51 -21.40
C GLY A 134 20.39 -24.48 -20.97
N LEU A 135 20.88 -23.28 -20.65
CA LEU A 135 22.25 -23.07 -20.13
C LEU A 135 22.45 -23.64 -18.72
N SER A 136 21.39 -24.02 -18.03
CA SER A 136 21.44 -24.63 -16.70
C SER A 136 21.32 -26.15 -16.73
N ALA A 137 21.47 -26.79 -17.90
CA ALA A 137 21.46 -28.25 -18.06
C ALA A 137 22.67 -28.96 -17.40
N GLY A 138 23.56 -28.23 -16.72
CA GLY A 138 24.78 -28.77 -16.10
C GLY A 138 25.91 -29.05 -17.10
N LEU A 139 25.77 -28.60 -18.34
CA LEU A 139 26.77 -28.73 -19.40
C LEU A 139 27.75 -27.55 -19.37
N ASP A 140 28.53 -27.46 -18.30
CA ASP A 140 29.52 -26.40 -18.07
C ASP A 140 30.91 -27.00 -17.82
N PHE A 141 31.87 -26.66 -18.68
CA PHE A 141 33.13 -27.38 -18.81
C PHE A 141 34.33 -26.44 -18.74
N ARG A 142 35.37 -26.87 -18.00
CA ARG A 142 36.68 -26.21 -17.97
C ARG A 142 37.68 -26.98 -18.83
N GLY A 143 38.38 -26.25 -19.68
CA GLY A 143 39.30 -26.77 -20.69
C GLY A 143 38.57 -27.39 -21.88
N ILE A 144 39.29 -27.50 -22.98
CA ILE A 144 38.85 -28.17 -24.20
C ILE A 144 39.69 -29.43 -24.37
N THR A 145 39.02 -30.54 -24.60
CA THR A 145 39.67 -31.83 -24.85
C THR A 145 40.11 -31.92 -26.31
N PRO A 146 41.08 -32.80 -26.66
CA PRO A 146 41.45 -33.02 -28.06
C PRO A 146 40.25 -33.38 -28.94
N GLU A 147 39.31 -34.16 -28.42
CA GLU A 147 38.11 -34.60 -29.14
C GLU A 147 37.16 -33.43 -29.42
N THR A 148 36.96 -32.53 -28.45
CA THR A 148 36.10 -31.34 -28.61
C THR A 148 36.75 -30.28 -29.48
N SER A 149 38.09 -30.17 -29.46
CA SER A 149 38.83 -29.25 -30.33
C SER A 149 38.68 -29.53 -31.83
N ALA A 150 38.23 -30.75 -32.20
CA ALA A 150 37.99 -31.11 -33.59
C ALA A 150 36.90 -30.24 -34.25
N TRP A 151 35.91 -29.79 -33.47
CA TRP A 151 34.76 -29.02 -33.97
C TRP A 151 34.54 -27.69 -33.25
N LEU A 152 35.04 -27.53 -32.01
CA LEU A 152 34.99 -26.26 -31.29
C LEU A 152 36.25 -25.44 -31.57
N GLN A 153 36.23 -24.68 -32.66
CA GLN A 153 37.37 -23.85 -33.11
C GLN A 153 37.12 -22.37 -32.83
N HIS A 154 38.10 -21.68 -32.24
CA HIS A 154 38.04 -20.23 -32.02
C HIS A 154 39.45 -19.61 -32.05
N PRO A 155 39.66 -18.41 -32.63
CA PRO A 155 40.97 -17.78 -32.74
C PRO A 155 41.70 -17.63 -31.40
N ASN A 156 40.97 -17.33 -30.32
CA ASN A 156 41.57 -17.19 -28.99
C ASN A 156 42.08 -18.53 -28.42
N LEU A 157 41.48 -19.66 -28.79
CA LEU A 157 41.96 -20.99 -28.36
C LEU A 157 43.30 -21.33 -29.00
N ALA A 158 43.49 -20.97 -30.27
CA ALA A 158 44.76 -21.15 -30.96
C ALA A 158 45.89 -20.30 -30.33
N LYS A 159 45.55 -19.17 -29.70
CA LYS A 159 46.51 -18.25 -29.07
C LYS A 159 46.90 -18.64 -27.65
N TYR A 160 45.95 -19.08 -26.82
CA TYR A 160 46.16 -19.32 -25.39
C TYR A 160 46.13 -20.80 -24.97
N GLY A 161 45.77 -21.70 -25.89
CA GLY A 161 45.76 -23.15 -25.66
C GLY A 161 44.45 -23.66 -25.04
N LEU A 162 44.24 -24.97 -25.16
CA LEU A 162 42.95 -25.61 -24.85
C LEU A 162 42.60 -25.60 -23.35
N LYS A 163 43.58 -25.52 -22.45
CA LYS A 163 43.37 -25.53 -20.99
C LYS A 163 42.94 -24.18 -20.41
N GLU A 164 43.16 -23.09 -21.14
CA GLU A 164 42.88 -21.70 -20.73
C GLU A 164 41.50 -21.23 -21.21
N ALA A 165 40.56 -22.17 -21.36
CA ALA A 165 39.21 -21.91 -21.84
C ALA A 165 38.17 -22.58 -20.94
N ALA A 166 36.97 -22.03 -20.92
CA ALA A 166 35.77 -22.66 -20.39
C ALA A 166 34.63 -22.45 -21.38
N TRP A 167 33.67 -23.36 -21.40
CA TRP A 167 32.55 -23.33 -22.34
C TRP A 167 31.34 -24.03 -21.76
N SER A 168 30.16 -23.57 -22.16
CA SER A 168 28.88 -24.13 -21.72
C SER A 168 27.99 -24.40 -22.93
N VAL A 169 27.15 -25.43 -22.85
CA VAL A 169 26.22 -25.81 -23.94
C VAL A 169 24.80 -25.42 -23.56
N ARG A 170 24.14 -24.65 -24.44
CA ARG A 170 22.70 -24.42 -24.38
C ARG A 170 21.98 -25.63 -24.97
N LEU A 171 21.46 -26.52 -24.14
CA LEU A 171 20.67 -27.66 -24.58
C LEU A 171 19.19 -27.30 -24.57
N GLN A 172 18.50 -27.51 -25.68
CA GLN A 172 17.04 -27.36 -25.77
C GLN A 172 16.47 -28.56 -26.49
N THR A 173 15.35 -29.08 -25.99
CA THR A 173 14.66 -30.21 -26.57
C THR A 173 13.24 -29.82 -26.95
N ARG A 174 12.72 -30.48 -27.99
CA ARG A 174 11.31 -30.32 -28.38
C ARG A 174 10.38 -30.63 -27.21
N PHE A 175 10.69 -31.68 -26.46
CA PHE A 175 9.95 -32.09 -25.27
C PHE A 175 9.90 -31.01 -24.20
N GLY A 176 11.03 -30.37 -23.89
CA GLY A 176 11.11 -29.30 -22.89
C GLY A 176 10.36 -28.03 -23.31
N LEU A 177 10.52 -27.62 -24.57
CA LEU A 177 9.92 -26.40 -25.10
C LEU A 177 8.41 -26.50 -25.35
N GLU A 178 7.91 -27.63 -25.90
CA GLU A 178 6.48 -27.81 -26.17
C GLU A 178 5.66 -27.70 -24.88
N ARG A 179 6.03 -28.43 -23.82
CA ARG A 179 5.33 -28.35 -22.52
C ARG A 179 5.44 -26.98 -21.86
N LEU A 180 6.57 -26.28 -22.01
CA LEU A 180 6.76 -24.94 -21.45
C LEU A 180 5.82 -23.93 -22.10
N PHE A 181 5.78 -23.92 -23.44
CA PHE A 181 4.92 -23.01 -24.18
C PHE A 181 3.45 -23.34 -23.98
N GLU A 182 3.06 -24.62 -24.02
CA GLU A 182 1.69 -25.04 -23.71
C GLU A 182 1.26 -24.59 -22.31
N TYR A 183 2.14 -24.73 -21.32
CA TYR A 183 1.89 -24.25 -19.97
C TYR A 183 1.73 -22.73 -19.94
N ALA A 184 2.61 -21.98 -20.62
CA ALA A 184 2.55 -20.51 -20.64
C ALA A 184 1.25 -19.98 -21.26
N PHE A 185 0.82 -20.55 -22.39
CA PHE A 185 -0.45 -20.19 -23.03
C PHE A 185 -1.67 -20.61 -22.19
N SER A 186 -1.63 -21.79 -21.57
CA SER A 186 -2.69 -22.25 -20.66
C SER A 186 -2.80 -21.36 -19.42
N TYR A 187 -1.67 -20.97 -18.84
CA TYR A 187 -1.60 -20.04 -17.73
C TYR A 187 -2.17 -18.67 -18.11
N ALA A 188 -1.78 -18.14 -19.28
CA ALA A 188 -2.32 -16.90 -19.82
C ALA A 188 -3.85 -16.93 -19.97
N ARG A 189 -4.39 -18.00 -20.56
CA ARG A 189 -5.84 -18.21 -20.69
C ARG A 189 -6.55 -18.27 -19.34
N GLY A 190 -6.02 -19.06 -18.40
CA GLY A 190 -6.62 -19.25 -17.07
C GLY A 190 -6.65 -17.98 -16.21
N HIS A 191 -5.67 -17.09 -16.40
CA HIS A 191 -5.55 -15.82 -15.65
C HIS A 191 -6.08 -14.61 -16.43
N GLY A 192 -6.69 -14.82 -17.60
CA GLY A 192 -7.27 -13.74 -18.41
C GLY A 192 -6.26 -12.84 -19.13
N PHE A 193 -4.98 -13.20 -19.17
CA PHE A 193 -3.97 -12.48 -19.94
C PHE A 193 -4.25 -12.60 -21.44
N LYS A 194 -3.99 -11.51 -22.17
CA LYS A 194 -4.25 -11.43 -23.62
C LYS A 194 -3.02 -11.57 -24.50
N ARG A 195 -1.84 -11.72 -23.88
CA ARG A 195 -0.55 -11.76 -24.58
C ARG A 195 0.41 -12.76 -23.94
N VAL A 196 1.11 -13.52 -24.77
CA VAL A 196 2.25 -14.36 -24.40
C VAL A 196 3.46 -13.95 -25.26
N THR A 197 4.52 -13.51 -24.61
CA THR A 197 5.76 -13.05 -25.23
C THR A 197 6.88 -14.06 -25.00
N PHE A 198 7.44 -14.63 -26.07
CA PHE A 198 8.66 -15.42 -25.97
C PHE A 198 9.91 -14.53 -26.00
N SER A 199 10.70 -14.59 -24.92
CA SER A 199 11.93 -13.82 -24.78
C SER A 199 13.16 -14.67 -25.11
N ASP A 200 13.91 -14.28 -26.14
CA ASP A 200 15.09 -15.01 -26.60
C ASP A 200 16.17 -14.08 -27.20
N LYS A 201 17.27 -14.64 -27.72
CA LYS A 201 18.33 -13.91 -28.42
C LYS A 201 18.61 -14.50 -29.82
N PRO A 202 17.63 -14.59 -30.73
CA PRO A 202 17.79 -15.32 -32.00
C PRO A 202 18.89 -14.73 -32.90
N ASN A 203 19.16 -13.42 -32.80
CA ASN A 203 20.23 -12.76 -33.56
C ASN A 203 21.64 -13.27 -33.21
N VAL A 204 21.82 -13.78 -31.99
CA VAL A 204 23.10 -14.34 -31.49
C VAL A 204 23.02 -15.86 -31.47
N LEU A 205 21.97 -16.41 -30.88
CA LEU A 205 21.71 -17.84 -30.73
C LEU A 205 20.85 -18.33 -31.90
N ARG A 206 21.40 -18.30 -33.11
CA ARG A 206 20.64 -18.47 -34.36
C ARG A 206 19.92 -19.81 -34.47
N GLU A 207 20.66 -20.91 -34.38
CA GLU A 207 20.10 -22.26 -34.57
C GLU A 207 19.14 -22.65 -33.43
N SER A 208 19.56 -22.45 -32.17
CA SER A 208 18.73 -22.77 -31.01
C SER A 208 17.52 -21.84 -30.89
N GLY A 209 17.67 -20.57 -31.24
CA GLY A 209 16.58 -19.61 -31.26
C GLY A 209 15.56 -19.87 -32.38
N GLN A 210 16.03 -20.19 -33.60
CA GLN A 210 15.12 -20.61 -34.69
C GLN A 210 14.36 -21.87 -34.30
N PHE A 211 15.04 -22.87 -33.74
CA PHE A 211 14.40 -24.11 -33.27
C PHE A 211 13.30 -23.83 -32.24
N ALA A 212 13.55 -22.95 -31.27
CA ALA A 212 12.55 -22.59 -30.26
C ALA A 212 11.40 -21.75 -30.84
N GLN A 213 11.69 -20.82 -31.76
CA GLN A 213 10.69 -20.02 -32.46
C GLN A 213 9.69 -20.90 -33.23
N GLU A 214 10.17 -21.87 -34.01
CA GLU A 214 9.30 -22.78 -34.77
C GLU A 214 8.31 -23.54 -33.87
N ILE A 215 8.76 -23.94 -32.67
CA ILE A 215 7.92 -24.63 -31.69
C ILE A 215 6.92 -23.64 -31.07
N PHE A 216 7.36 -22.45 -30.66
CA PHE A 216 6.51 -21.42 -30.07
C PHE A 216 5.36 -21.02 -31.02
N GLU A 217 5.68 -20.71 -32.28
CA GLU A 217 4.70 -20.34 -33.30
C GLU A 217 3.70 -21.46 -33.56
N LYS A 218 4.14 -22.72 -33.58
CA LYS A 218 3.26 -23.88 -33.72
C LYS A 218 2.29 -24.02 -32.54
N ILE A 219 2.76 -23.84 -31.31
CA ILE A 219 1.90 -23.90 -30.12
C ILE A 219 0.92 -22.71 -30.10
N ALA A 220 1.36 -21.51 -30.47
CA ALA A 220 0.53 -20.31 -30.50
C ALA A 220 -0.72 -20.46 -31.39
N GLN A 221 -0.65 -21.25 -32.46
CA GLN A 221 -1.80 -21.54 -33.34
C GLN A 221 -2.98 -22.21 -32.60
N ASN A 222 -2.72 -22.88 -31.47
CA ASN A 222 -3.76 -23.50 -30.65
C ASN A 222 -4.47 -22.51 -29.70
N TYR A 223 -4.04 -21.24 -29.67
CA TYR A 223 -4.52 -20.18 -28.78
C TYR A 223 -4.77 -18.87 -29.56
N PRO A 224 -5.66 -18.87 -30.59
CA PRO A 224 -5.86 -17.71 -31.48
C PRO A 224 -6.41 -16.47 -30.76
N GLU A 225 -6.96 -16.61 -29.56
CA GLU A 225 -7.45 -15.52 -28.72
C GLU A 225 -6.36 -14.81 -27.91
N ILE A 226 -5.12 -15.31 -27.94
CA ILE A 226 -3.95 -14.77 -27.23
C ILE A 226 -2.96 -14.22 -28.26
N GLU A 227 -2.57 -12.96 -28.11
CA GLU A 227 -1.50 -12.37 -28.91
C GLU A 227 -0.16 -13.03 -28.58
N ALA A 228 0.53 -13.56 -29.61
CA ALA A 228 1.81 -14.22 -29.46
C ALA A 228 2.90 -13.42 -30.17
N ASP A 229 3.94 -13.00 -29.43
CA ASP A 229 5.08 -12.26 -29.99
C ASP A 229 6.42 -12.79 -29.48
N ILE A 230 7.48 -12.49 -30.23
CA ILE A 230 8.85 -12.90 -29.90
C ILE A 230 9.71 -11.64 -29.85
N HIS A 231 10.38 -11.42 -28.72
CA HIS A 231 11.22 -10.23 -28.51
C HIS A 231 12.61 -10.60 -28.02
N ASN A 232 13.54 -9.70 -28.31
CA ASN A 232 14.91 -9.83 -27.82
C ASN A 232 14.96 -9.58 -26.31
N VAL A 233 15.65 -10.45 -25.57
CA VAL A 233 15.77 -10.37 -24.10
C VAL A 233 16.31 -9.02 -23.60
N ASP A 234 17.18 -8.34 -24.35
CA ASP A 234 17.71 -7.03 -23.95
C ASP A 234 16.68 -5.91 -24.07
N ALA A 235 15.96 -5.84 -25.20
CA ALA A 235 14.87 -4.90 -25.40
C ALA A 235 13.74 -5.13 -24.40
N LEU A 236 13.40 -6.39 -24.17
CA LEU A 236 12.37 -6.78 -23.22
C LEU A 236 12.73 -6.39 -21.78
N ALA A 237 14.00 -6.50 -21.40
CA ALA A 237 14.48 -6.00 -20.09
C ALA A 237 14.27 -4.49 -19.94
N VAL A 238 14.61 -3.68 -20.95
CA VAL A 238 14.37 -2.22 -20.92
C VAL A 238 12.88 -1.92 -20.80
N TRP A 239 12.04 -2.68 -21.50
CA TRP A 239 10.60 -2.50 -21.47
C TRP A 239 9.95 -2.95 -20.16
N ILE A 240 10.40 -4.03 -19.52
CA ILE A 240 9.97 -4.37 -18.15
C ILE A 240 10.25 -3.19 -17.21
N ALA A 241 11.42 -2.57 -17.34
CA ALA A 241 11.79 -1.45 -16.48
C ALA A 241 10.97 -0.18 -16.75
N THR A 242 10.58 0.08 -18.00
CA THR A 242 10.01 1.38 -18.41
C THR A 242 8.50 1.34 -18.67
N LYS A 243 7.97 0.22 -19.15
CA LYS A 243 6.58 0.01 -19.57
C LYS A 243 6.10 -1.40 -19.21
N PRO A 244 6.11 -1.79 -17.93
CA PRO A 244 5.71 -3.14 -17.49
C PRO A 244 4.23 -3.46 -17.78
N GLU A 245 3.37 -2.45 -17.92
CA GLU A 245 1.92 -2.58 -18.12
C GLU A 245 1.52 -3.19 -19.47
N GLN A 246 2.47 -3.33 -20.41
CA GLN A 246 2.19 -3.88 -21.75
C GLN A 246 2.28 -5.41 -21.82
N PHE A 247 2.72 -6.08 -20.76
CA PHE A 247 2.99 -7.51 -20.76
C PHE A 247 1.83 -8.31 -20.13
N GLY A 248 1.66 -9.55 -20.59
CA GLY A 248 0.75 -10.53 -19.98
C GLY A 248 1.56 -11.69 -19.39
N VAL A 249 2.00 -12.62 -20.22
CA VAL A 249 2.94 -13.67 -19.85
C VAL A 249 4.22 -13.52 -20.66
N ILE A 250 5.37 -13.54 -20.01
CA ILE A 250 6.68 -13.62 -20.64
C ILE A 250 7.21 -15.03 -20.40
N VAL A 251 7.48 -15.77 -21.47
CA VAL A 251 8.07 -17.12 -21.40
C VAL A 251 9.50 -17.08 -21.90
N ALA A 252 10.42 -17.76 -21.21
CA ALA A 252 11.82 -17.77 -21.57
C ALA A 252 12.53 -19.07 -21.13
N GLU A 253 13.70 -19.34 -21.73
CA GLU A 253 14.59 -20.39 -21.23
C GLU A 253 15.09 -20.10 -19.81
N ASN A 254 15.81 -21.05 -19.21
CA ASN A 254 16.23 -20.98 -17.80
C ASN A 254 16.97 -19.70 -17.41
N MET A 255 18.07 -19.38 -18.08
CA MET A 255 18.91 -18.24 -17.69
C MET A 255 18.22 -16.90 -17.96
N PHE A 256 17.58 -16.74 -19.12
CA PHE A 256 16.86 -15.50 -19.45
C PHE A 256 15.67 -15.29 -18.53
N GLY A 257 14.87 -16.33 -18.28
CA GLY A 257 13.74 -16.25 -17.37
C GLY A 257 14.16 -15.91 -15.94
N ALA A 258 15.27 -16.47 -15.44
CA ALA A 258 15.81 -16.15 -14.12
C ALA A 258 16.26 -14.68 -13.99
N ILE A 259 16.88 -14.12 -15.04
CA ILE A 259 17.31 -12.71 -15.05
C ILE A 259 16.07 -11.79 -15.12
N LEU A 260 15.13 -12.10 -16.03
CA LEU A 260 13.93 -11.29 -16.23
C LEU A 260 13.00 -11.30 -15.02
N SER A 261 12.84 -12.45 -14.34
CA SER A 261 12.03 -12.54 -13.12
C SER A 261 12.60 -11.68 -12.00
N ASN A 262 13.93 -11.67 -11.82
CA ASN A 262 14.59 -10.82 -10.82
C ASN A 262 14.48 -9.33 -11.17
N LEU A 263 14.65 -8.96 -12.44
CA LEU A 263 14.42 -7.60 -12.91
C LEU A 263 12.98 -7.16 -12.65
N ALA A 264 12.02 -8.02 -12.98
CA ALA A 264 10.60 -7.75 -12.78
C ALA A 264 10.24 -7.63 -11.29
N ALA A 265 10.82 -8.47 -10.43
CA ALA A 265 10.71 -8.34 -8.98
C ALA A 265 11.26 -7.00 -8.48
N GLY A 266 12.38 -6.53 -9.03
CA GLY A 266 12.91 -5.19 -8.76
C GLY A 266 11.93 -4.08 -9.16
N VAL A 267 11.23 -4.23 -10.29
CA VAL A 267 10.18 -3.30 -10.73
C VAL A 267 8.94 -3.33 -9.82
N MET A 268 8.61 -4.49 -9.26
CA MET A 268 7.53 -4.69 -8.29
C MET A 268 7.80 -4.06 -6.91
N GLY A 269 9.07 -3.77 -6.59
CA GLY A 269 9.48 -3.16 -5.33
C GLY A 269 10.60 -3.91 -4.60
N GLY A 270 11.07 -5.04 -5.14
CA GLY A 270 12.21 -5.79 -4.62
C GLY A 270 11.97 -7.31 -4.56
N LEU A 271 13.05 -8.07 -4.36
CA LEU A 271 13.00 -9.53 -4.28
C LEU A 271 12.19 -10.04 -3.08
N GLY A 272 12.07 -9.24 -2.00
CA GLY A 272 11.24 -9.56 -0.83
C GLY A 272 9.74 -9.63 -1.13
N LEU A 273 9.30 -9.18 -2.31
CA LEU A 273 7.90 -9.20 -2.76
C LEU A 273 7.61 -10.31 -3.77
N ALA A 274 8.62 -10.99 -4.31
CA ALA A 274 8.44 -11.93 -5.40
C ALA A 274 8.24 -13.37 -4.88
N ALA A 275 7.29 -14.06 -5.48
CA ALA A 275 6.96 -15.46 -5.22
C ALA A 275 7.30 -16.34 -6.41
N HIS A 276 7.67 -17.58 -6.14
CA HIS A 276 7.90 -18.62 -7.15
C HIS A 276 7.02 -19.84 -6.90
N ALA A 277 6.41 -20.33 -7.97
CA ALA A 277 5.85 -21.68 -8.04
C ALA A 277 6.67 -22.51 -9.03
N HIS A 278 7.29 -23.58 -8.55
CA HIS A 278 7.97 -24.59 -9.35
C HIS A 278 6.97 -25.69 -9.69
N VAL A 279 6.58 -25.78 -10.95
CA VAL A 279 5.53 -26.70 -11.40
C VAL A 279 6.13 -27.89 -12.14
N GLY A 280 5.71 -29.08 -11.75
CA GLY A 280 5.93 -30.32 -12.49
C GLY A 280 4.61 -31.05 -12.77
N ASP A 281 4.72 -32.25 -13.34
CA ASP A 281 3.54 -32.99 -13.83
C ASP A 281 2.65 -33.54 -12.70
N LYS A 282 3.21 -33.77 -11.51
CA LYS A 282 2.52 -34.44 -10.39
C LYS A 282 2.40 -33.59 -9.12
N ILE A 283 3.37 -32.73 -8.87
CA ILE A 283 3.48 -31.93 -7.65
C ILE A 283 4.08 -30.57 -7.98
N ALA A 284 3.75 -29.56 -7.18
CA ALA A 284 4.35 -28.24 -7.24
C ALA A 284 5.05 -27.88 -5.92
N CYS A 285 6.11 -27.08 -6.03
CA CYS A 285 6.87 -26.54 -4.90
C CYS A 285 6.82 -25.02 -4.92
N PHE A 286 6.41 -24.42 -3.81
CA PHE A 286 6.18 -22.99 -3.67
C PHE A 286 7.23 -22.40 -2.72
N GLN A 287 7.93 -21.36 -3.16
CA GLN A 287 8.90 -20.63 -2.34
C GLN A 287 8.96 -19.14 -2.71
N PRO A 288 9.40 -18.26 -1.81
CA PRO A 288 9.86 -16.92 -2.16
C PRO A 288 10.97 -16.95 -3.23
N ALA A 289 11.10 -15.84 -3.96
CA ALA A 289 12.08 -15.73 -5.03
C ALA A 289 13.52 -15.49 -4.53
N HIS A 290 13.68 -14.94 -3.32
CA HIS A 290 14.99 -14.62 -2.76
C HIS A 290 15.68 -15.84 -2.14
N GLY A 291 16.98 -15.71 -1.87
CA GLY A 291 17.77 -16.73 -1.16
C GLY A 291 17.63 -16.67 0.37
N SER A 292 18.43 -17.48 1.08
CA SER A 292 18.35 -17.64 2.54
C SER A 292 18.74 -16.43 3.40
N ALA A 293 19.36 -15.41 2.80
CA ALA A 293 19.77 -14.16 3.48
C ALA A 293 20.36 -14.40 4.89
N PRO A 294 21.45 -15.19 5.04
CA PRO A 294 21.93 -15.66 6.34
C PRO A 294 22.35 -14.53 7.29
N HIS A 295 22.66 -13.34 6.75
CA HIS A 295 22.98 -12.15 7.53
C HIS A 295 21.77 -11.49 8.19
N LEU A 296 20.54 -11.88 7.86
CA LEU A 296 19.28 -11.41 8.46
C LEU A 296 18.63 -12.45 9.37
N ALA A 297 19.10 -13.70 9.34
CA ALA A 297 18.54 -14.79 10.14
C ALA A 297 18.50 -14.43 11.63
N GLU A 298 17.40 -14.79 12.30
CA GLU A 298 17.15 -14.56 13.73
C GLU A 298 17.09 -13.08 14.17
N GLN A 299 17.17 -12.12 13.24
CA GLN A 299 17.07 -10.70 13.56
C GLN A 299 15.63 -10.19 13.55
N ASN A 300 14.65 -11.01 13.15
CA ASN A 300 13.24 -10.62 12.99
C ASN A 300 13.07 -9.41 12.06
N LYS A 301 13.84 -9.35 10.98
CA LYS A 301 13.86 -8.23 10.02
C LYS A 301 13.54 -8.63 8.58
N ALA A 302 13.38 -9.92 8.29
CA ALA A 302 13.05 -10.35 6.94
C ALA A 302 11.69 -9.83 6.49
N ASN A 303 11.54 -9.65 5.18
CA ASN A 303 10.27 -9.28 4.59
C ASN A 303 9.45 -10.54 4.26
N PRO A 304 8.29 -10.78 4.91
CA PRO A 304 7.48 -11.97 4.66
C PRO A 304 6.53 -11.85 3.46
N SER A 305 6.46 -10.69 2.79
CA SER A 305 5.50 -10.44 1.70
C SER A 305 5.58 -11.47 0.58
N GLY A 306 6.79 -11.78 0.11
CA GLY A 306 7.02 -12.79 -0.93
C GLY A 306 6.57 -14.19 -0.49
N MET A 307 6.68 -14.51 0.80
CA MET A 307 6.16 -15.75 1.37
C MET A 307 4.62 -15.74 1.42
N PHE A 308 3.98 -14.63 1.77
CA PHE A 308 2.52 -14.54 1.71
C PHE A 308 1.96 -14.69 0.29
N TYR A 309 2.63 -14.10 -0.71
CA TYR A 309 2.27 -14.32 -2.11
C TYR A 309 2.57 -15.75 -2.58
N THR A 310 3.62 -16.38 -2.03
CA THR A 310 3.92 -17.81 -2.26
C THR A 310 2.78 -18.69 -1.73
N VAL A 311 2.27 -18.38 -0.55
CA VAL A 311 1.07 -19.04 0.00
C VAL A 311 -0.15 -18.79 -0.86
N SER A 312 -0.33 -17.58 -1.41
CA SER A 312 -1.44 -17.31 -2.33
C SER A 312 -1.38 -18.24 -3.55
N LEU A 313 -0.19 -18.44 -4.13
CA LEU A 313 0.01 -19.39 -5.24
C LEU A 313 -0.23 -20.85 -4.84
N LEU A 314 0.17 -21.24 -3.62
CA LEU A 314 -0.11 -22.57 -3.07
C LEU A 314 -1.62 -22.80 -2.96
N LEU A 315 -2.36 -21.84 -2.37
CA LEU A 315 -3.81 -21.92 -2.21
C LEU A 315 -4.52 -22.03 -3.56
N GLU A 316 -4.10 -21.22 -4.54
CA GLU A 316 -4.62 -21.28 -5.90
C GLU A 316 -4.41 -22.67 -6.53
N HIS A 317 -3.21 -23.23 -6.40
CA HIS A 317 -2.88 -24.57 -6.90
C HIS A 317 -3.73 -25.68 -6.24
N LEU A 318 -4.05 -25.52 -4.95
CA LEU A 318 -4.89 -26.46 -4.21
C LEU A 318 -6.39 -26.30 -4.50
N GLY A 319 -6.79 -25.24 -5.21
CA GLY A 319 -8.17 -24.94 -5.61
C GLY A 319 -8.91 -23.95 -4.70
N PHE A 320 -8.21 -23.30 -3.76
CA PHE A 320 -8.74 -22.28 -2.85
C PHE A 320 -8.57 -20.88 -3.44
N TYR A 321 -9.28 -20.62 -4.55
CA TYR A 321 -9.09 -19.42 -5.37
C TYR A 321 -9.50 -18.12 -4.67
N GLU A 322 -10.60 -18.12 -3.92
CA GLU A 322 -11.08 -16.93 -3.23
C GLU A 322 -10.15 -16.57 -2.07
N GLU A 323 -9.71 -17.55 -1.28
CA GLU A 323 -8.77 -17.35 -0.17
C GLU A 323 -7.40 -16.90 -0.66
N ALA A 324 -6.92 -17.43 -1.79
CA ALA A 324 -5.71 -16.97 -2.45
C ALA A 324 -5.82 -15.48 -2.83
N LYS A 325 -6.96 -15.09 -3.39
CA LYS A 325 -7.23 -13.71 -3.80
C LYS A 325 -7.34 -12.78 -2.59
N GLU A 326 -8.11 -13.15 -1.58
CA GLU A 326 -8.25 -12.40 -0.33
C GLU A 326 -6.89 -12.16 0.35
N LEU A 327 -6.09 -13.22 0.51
CA LEU A 327 -4.74 -13.10 1.06
C LEU A 327 -3.89 -12.11 0.26
N SER A 328 -3.87 -12.26 -1.05
CA SER A 328 -3.09 -11.40 -1.93
C SER A 328 -3.49 -9.92 -1.83
N GLN A 329 -4.79 -9.64 -1.70
CA GLN A 329 -5.34 -8.29 -1.54
C GLN A 329 -5.07 -7.71 -0.15
N SER A 330 -5.12 -8.52 0.90
CA SER A 330 -4.78 -8.10 2.26
C SER A 330 -3.29 -7.75 2.40
N VAL A 331 -2.40 -8.50 1.74
CA VAL A 331 -0.96 -8.17 1.70
C VAL A 331 -0.73 -6.85 0.96
N ASP A 332 -1.34 -6.68 -0.21
CA ASP A 332 -1.33 -5.41 -0.96
C ASP A 332 -1.79 -4.24 -0.08
N HIS A 333 -2.90 -4.41 0.65
CA HIS A 333 -3.46 -3.39 1.54
C HIS A 333 -2.48 -3.01 2.67
N VAL A 334 -1.91 -4.00 3.37
CA VAL A 334 -0.96 -3.75 4.45
C VAL A 334 0.28 -3.03 3.93
N ILE A 335 0.81 -3.43 2.77
CA ILE A 335 1.96 -2.77 2.14
C ILE A 335 1.62 -1.32 1.77
N ARG A 336 0.48 -1.09 1.10
CA ARG A 336 0.04 0.26 0.70
C ARG A 336 -0.27 1.17 1.89
N SER A 337 -0.68 0.61 3.03
CA SER A 337 -0.90 1.38 4.26
C SER A 337 0.39 1.95 4.83
N GLY A 338 1.54 1.28 4.59
CA GLY A 338 2.85 1.67 5.11
C GLY A 338 3.02 1.60 6.63
N LYS A 339 1.96 1.29 7.42
CA LYS A 339 1.99 1.36 8.89
C LYS A 339 2.76 0.21 9.53
N THR A 340 2.63 -1.00 9.00
CA THR A 340 3.23 -2.23 9.57
C THR A 340 3.98 -2.99 8.50
N VAL A 341 5.02 -2.36 7.94
CA VAL A 341 5.85 -2.93 6.88
C VAL A 341 7.31 -3.11 7.32
N PRO A 342 8.06 -4.06 6.74
CA PRO A 342 9.48 -4.29 7.05
C PRO A 342 10.40 -3.20 6.49
N HIS A 343 11.68 -3.31 6.82
CA HIS A 343 12.70 -2.29 6.51
C HIS A 343 12.92 -2.03 5.01
N ASP A 344 12.87 -3.06 4.17
CA ASP A 344 13.01 -2.92 2.72
C ASP A 344 11.82 -2.19 2.05
N LEU A 345 10.68 -2.10 2.75
CA LEU A 345 9.53 -1.28 2.39
C LEU A 345 9.48 0.06 3.15
N GLY A 346 10.54 0.42 3.88
CA GLY A 346 10.68 1.69 4.59
C GLY A 346 10.14 1.72 6.02
N GLY A 347 9.72 0.58 6.58
CA GLY A 347 9.24 0.48 7.96
C GLY A 347 10.22 -0.20 8.91
N SER A 348 9.71 -0.72 10.02
CA SER A 348 10.50 -1.43 11.05
C SER A 348 9.80 -2.68 11.58
N ALA A 349 8.71 -3.11 10.94
CA ALA A 349 7.92 -4.25 11.39
C ALA A 349 8.69 -5.56 11.21
N SER A 350 8.58 -6.44 12.21
CA SER A 350 9.05 -7.82 12.11
C SER A 350 8.14 -8.68 11.22
N PRO A 351 8.61 -9.85 10.73
CA PRO A 351 7.77 -10.78 9.99
C PRO A 351 6.44 -11.09 10.69
N ARG A 352 6.49 -11.31 12.00
CA ARG A 352 5.31 -11.62 12.83
C ARG A 352 4.37 -10.43 13.00
N GLN A 353 4.90 -9.21 13.15
CA GLN A 353 4.07 -8.00 13.22
C GLN A 353 3.32 -7.77 11.90
N MET A 354 4.00 -7.95 10.77
CA MET A 354 3.35 -7.86 9.46
C MET A 354 2.32 -8.98 9.27
N ALA A 355 2.62 -10.22 9.68
CA ALA A 355 1.66 -11.33 9.63
C ALA A 355 0.39 -11.01 10.44
N GLN A 356 0.53 -10.47 11.64
CA GLN A 356 -0.62 -10.04 12.45
C GLN A 356 -1.42 -8.93 11.76
N ALA A 357 -0.76 -7.96 11.12
CA ALA A 357 -1.44 -6.91 10.37
C ALA A 357 -2.22 -7.48 9.17
N VAL A 358 -1.66 -8.46 8.45
CA VAL A 358 -2.35 -9.17 7.37
C VAL A 358 -3.53 -9.98 7.91
N SER A 359 -3.36 -10.72 9.00
CA SER A 359 -4.46 -11.45 9.65
C SER A 359 -5.58 -10.52 10.13
N ASN A 360 -5.24 -9.35 10.68
CA ASN A 360 -6.23 -8.35 11.08
C ASN A 360 -6.98 -7.79 9.87
N SER A 361 -6.27 -7.55 8.75
CA SER A 361 -6.85 -7.12 7.48
C SER A 361 -7.81 -8.17 6.90
N LEU A 362 -7.49 -9.47 7.05
CA LEU A 362 -8.37 -10.57 6.64
C LEU A 362 -9.63 -10.67 7.53
N ALA A 363 -9.48 -10.53 8.85
CA ALA A 363 -10.60 -10.64 9.78
C ALA A 363 -11.54 -9.41 9.75
N ASN A 364 -10.96 -8.23 9.55
CA ASN A 364 -11.66 -6.96 9.44
C ASN A 364 -11.29 -6.31 8.11
N PRO A 365 -11.84 -6.78 6.97
CA PRO A 365 -11.57 -6.17 5.68
C PRO A 365 -12.02 -4.71 5.74
N VAL A 366 -11.05 -3.81 5.84
CA VAL A 366 -11.31 -2.37 5.88
C VAL A 366 -11.78 -1.98 4.49
N SER A 367 -13.10 -1.98 4.26
CA SER A 367 -13.68 -1.48 3.01
C SER A 367 -13.70 0.06 3.00
N SER A 368 -12.56 0.70 3.32
CA SER A 368 -12.41 2.13 3.05
C SER A 368 -11.93 2.27 1.61
N TYR A 369 -12.81 2.80 0.76
CA TYR A 369 -12.40 3.27 -0.55
C TYR A 369 -11.32 4.32 -0.37
N ARG A 370 -10.30 4.30 -1.21
CA ARG A 370 -9.23 5.28 -1.19
C ARG A 370 -9.49 6.34 -2.24
N ALA A 371 -9.23 7.59 -1.90
CA ALA A 371 -9.35 8.71 -2.81
C ALA A 371 -8.06 9.53 -2.92
N ALA A 372 -7.76 9.99 -4.14
CA ALA A 372 -6.89 11.13 -4.36
C ALA A 372 -7.70 12.35 -4.82
N ILE A 373 -7.27 13.53 -4.39
CA ILE A 373 -7.84 14.81 -4.84
C ILE A 373 -6.78 15.56 -5.64
N ILE A 374 -7.11 15.94 -6.86
CA ILE A 374 -6.28 16.73 -7.77
C ILE A 374 -6.98 18.07 -7.96
N THR A 375 -6.39 19.14 -7.45
CA THR A 375 -6.87 20.51 -7.68
C THR A 375 -6.03 21.17 -8.76
N VAL A 376 -6.68 21.87 -9.69
CA VAL A 376 -6.03 22.49 -10.84
C VAL A 376 -6.22 24.00 -10.76
N GLY A 377 -5.11 24.75 -10.86
CA GLY A 377 -5.09 26.21 -10.88
C GLY A 377 -3.71 26.78 -10.55
N ASP A 378 -3.16 27.63 -11.43
CA ASP A 378 -1.88 28.31 -11.21
C ASP A 378 -1.91 29.24 -9.96
N GLU A 379 -3.08 29.79 -9.66
CA GLU A 379 -3.35 30.63 -8.49
C GLU A 379 -3.32 29.84 -7.16
N LEU A 380 -3.61 28.54 -7.21
CA LEU A 380 -3.46 27.64 -6.06
C LEU A 380 -1.98 27.32 -5.82
N LEU A 381 -1.21 27.09 -6.89
CA LEU A 381 0.23 26.83 -6.78
C LEU A 381 1.02 28.06 -6.33
N SER A 382 0.65 29.24 -6.79
CA SER A 382 1.27 30.50 -6.37
C SER A 382 0.85 30.95 -4.97
N GLY A 383 -0.14 30.28 -4.37
CA GLY A 383 -0.68 30.64 -3.05
C GLY A 383 -1.49 31.93 -3.05
N GLN A 384 -1.91 32.41 -4.24
CA GLN A 384 -2.78 33.59 -4.34
C GLN A 384 -4.16 33.33 -3.73
N TYR A 385 -4.66 32.10 -3.84
CA TYR A 385 -5.89 31.66 -3.20
C TYR A 385 -5.65 30.50 -2.23
N LEU A 386 -6.43 30.49 -1.16
CA LEU A 386 -6.52 29.35 -0.26
C LEU A 386 -7.25 28.21 -0.98
N ASN A 387 -6.67 27.01 -0.96
CA ASN A 387 -7.27 25.84 -1.60
C ASN A 387 -8.40 25.25 -0.74
N THR A 388 -9.56 25.88 -0.74
CA THR A 388 -10.74 25.41 -0.01
C THR A 388 -11.36 24.16 -0.63
N ASN A 389 -11.24 23.98 -1.95
CA ASN A 389 -11.66 22.75 -2.65
C ASN A 389 -11.07 21.50 -2.00
N LEU A 390 -9.75 21.51 -1.77
CA LEU A 390 -9.08 20.40 -1.10
C LEU A 390 -9.69 20.10 0.26
N GLN A 391 -9.94 21.13 1.09
CA GLN A 391 -10.54 20.97 2.41
C GLN A 391 -11.96 20.41 2.34
N ASP A 392 -12.84 21.04 1.56
CA ASP A 392 -14.27 20.71 1.51
C ASP A 392 -14.52 19.32 0.91
N LEU A 393 -13.84 18.99 -0.18
CA LEU A 393 -13.92 17.68 -0.82
C LEU A 393 -13.39 16.58 0.11
N SER A 394 -12.30 16.83 0.84
CA SER A 394 -11.76 15.86 1.79
C SER A 394 -12.76 15.55 2.89
N GLN A 395 -13.34 16.58 3.51
CA GLN A 395 -14.33 16.40 4.58
C GLN A 395 -15.58 15.66 4.09
N SER A 396 -16.01 15.88 2.84
CA SER A 396 -17.13 15.17 2.23
C SER A 396 -16.86 13.67 2.05
N LEU A 397 -15.64 13.32 1.62
CA LEU A 397 -15.21 11.93 1.41
C LEU A 397 -15.03 11.18 2.74
N GLU A 398 -14.36 11.80 3.72
CA GLU A 398 -14.12 11.21 5.05
C GLU A 398 -15.44 10.90 5.77
N LYS A 399 -16.47 11.76 5.65
CA LYS A 399 -17.82 11.49 6.19
C LYS A 399 -18.45 10.19 5.66
N ARG A 400 -17.98 9.69 4.52
CA ARG A 400 -18.45 8.45 3.88
C ARG A 400 -17.45 7.32 3.98
N ASN A 401 -16.48 7.44 4.89
CA ASN A 401 -15.45 6.45 5.09
C ASN A 401 -14.58 6.18 3.83
N ILE A 402 -14.48 7.19 2.97
CA ILE A 402 -13.56 7.20 1.84
C ILE A 402 -12.30 7.89 2.32
N GLN A 403 -11.24 7.11 2.55
CA GLN A 403 -9.99 7.61 3.06
C GLN A 403 -9.30 8.44 1.98
N VAL A 404 -9.06 9.72 2.26
CA VAL A 404 -8.27 10.55 1.35
C VAL A 404 -6.79 10.32 1.60
N THR A 405 -6.11 9.76 0.62
CA THR A 405 -4.72 9.28 0.79
C THR A 405 -3.69 10.26 0.29
N ARG A 406 -4.07 11.09 -0.69
CA ARG A 406 -3.18 12.03 -1.37
C ARG A 406 -3.92 13.26 -1.87
N HIS A 407 -3.25 14.41 -1.77
CA HIS A 407 -3.65 15.64 -2.43
C HIS A 407 -2.59 16.07 -3.43
N PHE A 408 -3.04 16.52 -4.58
CA PHE A 408 -2.21 17.12 -5.61
C PHE A 408 -2.75 18.51 -5.97
N VAL A 409 -1.83 19.42 -6.25
CA VAL A 409 -2.11 20.72 -6.86
C VAL A 409 -1.32 20.77 -8.16
N CYS A 410 -2.01 21.01 -9.27
CA CYS A 410 -1.43 21.02 -10.61
C CYS A 410 -1.60 22.39 -11.25
N ALA A 411 -0.61 22.78 -12.05
CA ALA A 411 -0.74 23.92 -12.96
C ALA A 411 -1.77 23.59 -14.05
N ASP A 412 -2.23 24.61 -14.77
CA ASP A 412 -3.10 24.49 -15.95
C ASP A 412 -2.35 23.95 -17.18
N GLN A 413 -1.61 22.86 -16.98
CA GLN A 413 -0.75 22.22 -17.96
C GLN A 413 -1.22 20.80 -18.24
N LEU A 414 -1.50 20.54 -19.52
CA LEU A 414 -2.08 19.29 -19.97
C LEU A 414 -1.29 18.06 -19.51
N GLN A 415 0.03 18.12 -19.64
CA GLN A 415 0.93 17.02 -19.30
C GLN A 415 0.98 16.76 -17.79
N GLN A 416 1.08 17.80 -16.96
CA GLN A 416 1.14 17.63 -15.50
C GLN A 416 -0.14 16.98 -14.96
N ILE A 417 -1.31 17.50 -15.35
CA ILE A 417 -2.59 16.94 -14.93
C ILE A 417 -2.71 15.48 -15.39
N SER A 418 -2.36 15.19 -16.65
CA SER A 418 -2.43 13.82 -17.20
C SER A 418 -1.50 12.85 -16.47
N GLU A 419 -0.28 13.25 -16.15
CA GLU A 419 0.69 12.42 -15.44
C GLU A 419 0.25 12.16 -14.00
N THR A 420 -0.29 13.17 -13.32
CA THR A 420 -0.85 13.02 -11.97
C THR A 420 -2.04 12.05 -11.97
N ILE A 421 -2.97 12.18 -12.91
CA ILE A 421 -4.09 11.22 -13.05
C ILE A 421 -3.54 9.80 -13.26
N VAL A 422 -2.61 9.64 -14.20
CA VAL A 422 -1.99 8.34 -14.50
C VAL A 422 -1.31 7.73 -13.27
N SER A 423 -0.67 8.55 -12.43
CA SER A 423 -0.05 8.08 -11.18
C SER A 423 -1.05 7.70 -10.07
N CYS A 424 -2.34 8.00 -10.26
CA CYS A 424 -3.41 7.63 -9.34
C CYS A 424 -4.26 6.46 -9.85
N LEU A 425 -4.34 6.25 -11.18
CA LEU A 425 -5.08 5.14 -11.79
C LEU A 425 -4.63 3.80 -11.22
N GLY A 426 -5.60 2.95 -10.88
CA GLY A 426 -5.47 1.65 -10.20
C GLY A 426 -4.81 1.66 -8.82
N GLN A 427 -4.44 2.83 -8.28
CA GLN A 427 -3.95 2.99 -6.91
C GLN A 427 -5.03 3.51 -5.97
N GLU A 428 -5.91 4.36 -6.49
CA GLU A 428 -7.02 4.97 -5.77
C GLU A 428 -8.33 4.49 -6.38
N ASP A 429 -9.30 4.13 -5.55
CA ASP A 429 -10.61 3.73 -6.03
C ASP A 429 -11.39 4.92 -6.61
N LEU A 430 -11.11 6.11 -6.09
CA LEU A 430 -11.73 7.37 -6.49
C LEU A 430 -10.65 8.44 -6.75
N ILE A 431 -10.75 9.13 -7.88
CA ILE A 431 -9.85 10.23 -8.22
C ILE A 431 -10.71 11.46 -8.46
N ILE A 432 -10.73 12.37 -7.51
CA ILE A 432 -11.47 13.63 -7.61
C ILE A 432 -10.57 14.66 -8.26
N ILE A 433 -11.05 15.29 -9.33
CA ILE A 433 -10.31 16.33 -10.05
C ILE A 433 -11.17 17.59 -10.02
N SER A 434 -10.66 18.71 -9.53
CA SER A 434 -11.42 19.95 -9.39
C SER A 434 -10.66 21.12 -10.02
N GLY A 435 -11.29 21.79 -10.99
CA GLY A 435 -10.70 22.92 -11.73
C GLY A 435 -10.46 22.64 -13.22
N GLY A 436 -10.20 23.70 -13.99
CA GLY A 436 -9.85 23.60 -15.42
C GLY A 436 -10.97 23.07 -16.34
N LEU A 437 -12.24 23.27 -15.95
CA LEU A 437 -13.45 22.84 -16.71
C LEU A 437 -14.24 23.99 -17.34
N GLY A 438 -13.73 25.22 -17.29
CA GLY A 438 -14.36 26.35 -17.98
C GLY A 438 -14.22 26.29 -19.51
N PRO A 439 -14.59 27.39 -20.18
CA PRO A 439 -14.50 27.53 -21.64
C PRO A 439 -13.15 28.07 -22.15
N THR A 440 -12.23 28.48 -21.28
CA THR A 440 -11.04 29.24 -21.69
C THR A 440 -9.95 28.32 -22.22
N SER A 441 -8.94 28.91 -22.89
CA SER A 441 -7.90 28.13 -23.58
C SER A 441 -6.93 27.41 -22.62
N ASP A 442 -6.82 27.91 -21.40
CA ASP A 442 -6.09 27.38 -20.26
C ASP A 442 -6.84 26.28 -19.50
N ASP A 443 -8.16 26.12 -19.69
CA ASP A 443 -8.92 24.99 -19.15
C ASP A 443 -8.52 23.65 -19.84
N LYS A 444 -7.51 22.98 -19.30
CA LYS A 444 -6.92 21.75 -19.87
C LYS A 444 -7.47 20.45 -19.29
N THR A 445 -8.26 20.47 -18.22
CA THR A 445 -8.62 19.25 -17.47
C THR A 445 -9.30 18.19 -18.33
N ARG A 446 -10.21 18.56 -19.24
CA ARG A 446 -10.88 17.59 -20.15
C ARG A 446 -9.90 16.90 -21.09
N ASP A 447 -9.01 17.68 -21.70
CA ASP A 447 -7.99 17.19 -22.62
C ASP A 447 -6.99 16.28 -21.87
N SER A 448 -6.60 16.66 -20.65
CA SER A 448 -5.74 15.85 -19.78
C SER A 448 -6.36 14.53 -19.36
N VAL A 449 -7.64 14.52 -19.00
CA VAL A 449 -8.36 13.28 -18.65
C VAL A 449 -8.46 12.38 -19.88
N SER A 450 -8.80 12.93 -21.05
CA SER A 450 -8.83 12.22 -22.33
C SER A 450 -7.49 11.56 -22.65
N GLN A 451 -6.37 12.27 -22.46
CA GLN A 451 -5.03 11.72 -22.65
C GLN A 451 -4.70 10.62 -21.63
N ALA A 452 -5.00 10.84 -20.36
CA ALA A 452 -4.72 9.89 -19.29
C ALA A 452 -5.43 8.55 -19.51
N VAL A 453 -6.71 8.59 -19.86
CA VAL A 453 -7.56 7.39 -20.08
C VAL A 453 -7.54 6.88 -21.52
N ARG A 454 -6.79 7.55 -22.42
CA ARG A 454 -6.61 7.20 -23.84
C ARG A 454 -7.93 7.06 -24.60
N GLN A 455 -8.88 7.97 -24.35
CA GLN A 455 -10.16 8.01 -25.05
C GLN A 455 -10.33 9.35 -25.78
N PRO A 456 -10.90 9.37 -26.99
CA PRO A 456 -11.19 10.63 -27.67
C PRO A 456 -12.29 11.40 -26.93
N LEU A 457 -12.25 12.73 -27.03
CA LEU A 457 -13.34 13.60 -26.62
C LEU A 457 -14.47 13.57 -27.65
N VAL A 458 -15.71 13.43 -27.17
CA VAL A 458 -16.94 13.41 -27.95
C VAL A 458 -17.78 14.62 -27.54
N HIS A 459 -18.39 15.30 -28.52
CA HIS A 459 -19.30 16.42 -28.27
C HIS A 459 -20.71 15.91 -27.99
N HIS A 460 -21.35 16.43 -26.94
CA HIS A 460 -22.72 16.09 -26.57
C HIS A 460 -23.65 17.29 -26.80
N GLU A 461 -24.48 17.23 -27.86
CA GLU A 461 -25.39 18.32 -28.23
C GLU A 461 -26.41 18.66 -27.12
N ASP A 462 -26.94 17.66 -26.43
CA ASP A 462 -27.91 17.88 -25.33
C ASP A 462 -27.29 18.68 -24.17
N VAL A 463 -26.02 18.41 -23.87
CA VAL A 463 -25.26 19.13 -22.84
C VAL A 463 -24.94 20.54 -23.33
N TRP A 464 -24.58 20.69 -24.61
CA TRP A 464 -24.35 22.01 -25.20
C TRP A 464 -25.59 22.90 -25.10
N HIS A 465 -26.78 22.37 -25.42
CA HIS A 465 -28.05 23.09 -25.24
C HIS A 465 -28.29 23.52 -23.78
N THR A 466 -27.94 22.67 -22.82
CA THR A 466 -28.03 23.01 -21.39
C THR A 466 -27.09 24.17 -21.03
N VAL A 467 -25.84 24.14 -21.50
CA VAL A 467 -24.85 25.22 -21.28
C VAL A 467 -25.32 26.54 -21.92
N GLN A 468 -25.87 26.49 -23.13
CA GLN A 468 -26.46 27.67 -23.78
C GLN A 468 -27.58 28.29 -22.93
N GLY A 469 -28.51 27.47 -22.43
CA GLY A 469 -29.59 27.95 -21.57
C GLY A 469 -29.09 28.57 -20.26
N GLN A 470 -27.99 28.09 -19.70
CA GLN A 470 -27.36 28.69 -18.52
C GLN A 470 -26.70 30.03 -18.82
N LEU A 471 -25.97 30.13 -19.94
CA LEU A 471 -25.38 31.39 -20.41
C LEU A 471 -26.46 32.44 -20.65
N GLU A 472 -27.58 32.06 -21.26
CA GLU A 472 -28.72 32.95 -21.48
C GLU A 472 -29.33 33.47 -20.16
N ARG A 473 -29.48 32.60 -19.14
CA ARG A 473 -29.92 33.01 -17.79
C ARG A 473 -28.96 34.02 -17.15
N LEU A 474 -27.67 33.89 -17.42
CA LEU A 474 -26.62 34.85 -17.01
C LEU A 474 -26.54 36.08 -17.92
N LYS A 475 -27.37 36.16 -18.96
CA LYS A 475 -27.36 37.23 -19.99
C LYS A 475 -26.04 37.32 -20.76
N ILE A 476 -25.38 36.19 -20.95
CA ILE A 476 -24.13 36.05 -21.71
C ILE A 476 -24.46 35.40 -23.06
N ALA A 477 -24.00 35.99 -24.16
CA ALA A 477 -24.14 35.41 -25.49
C ALA A 477 -23.20 34.19 -25.64
N PRO A 478 -23.68 33.02 -26.09
CA PRO A 478 -22.83 31.86 -26.27
C PRO A 478 -21.73 32.09 -27.31
N ASP A 479 -20.47 31.83 -26.94
CA ASP A 479 -19.32 31.83 -27.86
C ASP A 479 -18.95 30.40 -28.29
N LYS A 480 -18.21 30.26 -29.40
CA LYS A 480 -17.73 28.96 -29.88
C LYS A 480 -16.85 28.24 -28.85
N ASN A 481 -16.11 28.98 -28.02
CA ASN A 481 -15.28 28.37 -26.98
C ASN A 481 -16.12 27.73 -25.88
N ASN A 482 -17.34 28.22 -25.61
CA ASN A 482 -18.24 27.59 -24.64
C ASN A 482 -18.68 26.18 -25.05
N ALA A 483 -18.74 25.87 -26.35
CA ALA A 483 -19.07 24.52 -26.82
C ALA A 483 -18.07 23.46 -26.35
N ARG A 484 -16.84 23.86 -26.02
CA ARG A 484 -15.84 22.95 -25.43
C ARG A 484 -16.29 22.38 -24.08
N GLN A 485 -17.19 23.07 -23.36
CA GLN A 485 -17.73 22.61 -22.09
C GLN A 485 -18.64 21.38 -22.24
N ALA A 486 -19.05 21.04 -23.48
CA ALA A 486 -19.82 19.85 -23.84
C ALA A 486 -18.98 18.71 -24.45
N LEU A 487 -17.65 18.78 -24.33
CA LEU A 487 -16.73 17.71 -24.75
C LEU A 487 -16.42 16.78 -23.57
N PHE A 488 -16.54 15.47 -23.76
CA PHE A 488 -16.25 14.48 -22.72
C PHE A 488 -15.57 13.23 -23.29
N PRO A 489 -14.75 12.49 -22.52
CA PRO A 489 -14.25 11.19 -22.94
C PRO A 489 -15.40 10.26 -23.34
N LYS A 490 -15.19 9.42 -24.36
CA LYS A 490 -16.23 8.55 -24.95
C LYS A 490 -17.07 7.76 -23.94
N THR A 491 -16.51 7.28 -22.84
CA THR A 491 -17.23 6.49 -21.82
C THR A 491 -17.65 7.30 -20.60
N ALA A 492 -17.55 8.63 -20.64
CA ALA A 492 -17.91 9.49 -19.53
C ALA A 492 -19.43 9.61 -19.38
N THR A 493 -19.86 9.66 -18.12
CA THR A 493 -21.21 10.06 -17.74
C THR A 493 -21.15 11.50 -17.24
N VAL A 494 -22.01 12.37 -17.77
CA VAL A 494 -22.01 13.79 -17.46
C VAL A 494 -22.73 14.04 -16.14
N LEU A 495 -22.17 14.95 -15.32
CA LEU A 495 -22.80 15.46 -14.11
C LEU A 495 -23.31 16.87 -14.40
N ASP A 496 -24.64 17.02 -14.35
CA ASP A 496 -25.28 18.30 -14.61
C ASP A 496 -24.89 19.32 -13.53
N ASN A 497 -24.54 20.53 -13.98
CA ASN A 497 -24.21 21.63 -13.07
C ASN A 497 -25.32 22.68 -13.10
N PRO A 498 -26.37 22.59 -12.26
CA PRO A 498 -27.50 23.53 -12.34
C PRO A 498 -27.15 24.98 -11.95
N THR A 499 -26.02 25.20 -11.27
CA THR A 499 -25.62 26.49 -10.69
C THR A 499 -24.45 27.16 -11.42
N GLY A 500 -23.90 26.53 -12.47
CA GLY A 500 -22.80 27.05 -13.26
C GLY A 500 -22.78 26.48 -14.68
N THR A 501 -21.95 27.05 -15.55
CA THR A 501 -21.91 26.70 -16.98
C THR A 501 -20.99 25.52 -17.32
N ALA A 502 -20.26 25.00 -16.34
CA ALA A 502 -19.27 23.93 -16.51
C ALA A 502 -19.81 22.63 -15.89
N PRO A 503 -20.39 21.71 -16.69
CA PRO A 503 -20.77 20.39 -16.22
C PRO A 503 -19.55 19.59 -15.78
N GLY A 504 -19.72 18.82 -14.71
CA GLY A 504 -18.75 17.79 -14.32
C GLY A 504 -18.96 16.51 -15.12
N PHE A 505 -18.16 15.48 -14.86
CA PHE A 505 -18.36 14.15 -15.42
C PHE A 505 -17.60 13.10 -14.63
N TYR A 506 -17.96 11.83 -14.80
CA TYR A 506 -17.21 10.72 -14.22
C TYR A 506 -17.05 9.56 -15.20
N LEU A 507 -16.01 8.76 -15.01
CA LEU A 507 -15.79 7.51 -15.75
C LEU A 507 -14.94 6.53 -14.95
N SER A 508 -15.01 5.25 -15.31
CA SER A 508 -14.13 4.22 -14.76
C SER A 508 -12.99 3.90 -15.72
N CYS A 509 -11.77 3.78 -15.20
CA CYS A 509 -10.57 3.43 -15.96
C CYS A 509 -9.59 2.67 -15.04
N GLU A 510 -9.08 1.52 -15.50
CA GLU A 510 -8.07 0.73 -14.77
C GLU A 510 -8.45 0.42 -13.30
N GLY A 511 -9.73 0.20 -13.02
CA GLY A 511 -10.25 -0.06 -11.66
C GLY A 511 -10.56 1.18 -10.83
N SER A 512 -10.07 2.34 -11.22
CA SER A 512 -10.37 3.63 -10.58
C SER A 512 -11.61 4.29 -11.16
N THR A 513 -12.31 5.08 -10.37
CA THR A 513 -13.36 5.99 -10.84
C THR A 513 -12.87 7.43 -10.77
N LEU A 514 -12.83 8.12 -11.91
CA LEU A 514 -12.48 9.54 -11.98
C LEU A 514 -13.77 10.35 -11.88
N VAL A 515 -13.80 11.35 -11.01
CA VAL A 515 -14.90 12.31 -10.90
C VAL A 515 -14.31 13.71 -11.08
N VAL A 516 -14.75 14.39 -12.13
CA VAL A 516 -14.19 15.65 -12.59
C VAL A 516 -15.21 16.76 -12.33
N LEU A 517 -14.80 17.76 -11.56
CA LEU A 517 -15.63 18.77 -10.93
C LEU A 517 -15.18 20.18 -11.35
N PRO A 518 -16.10 21.16 -11.41
CA PRO A 518 -15.77 22.53 -11.77
C PRO A 518 -14.90 23.20 -10.69
N GLY A 519 -14.22 24.29 -11.05
CA GLY A 519 -13.31 25.00 -10.13
C GLY A 519 -13.98 25.69 -8.92
N PRO A 520 -15.13 26.36 -9.06
CA PRO A 520 -15.78 27.04 -7.94
C PRO A 520 -16.20 26.09 -6.80
N PRO A 521 -15.77 26.32 -5.54
CA PRO A 521 -15.94 25.33 -4.46
C PRO A 521 -17.37 24.90 -4.14
N SER A 522 -18.30 25.85 -4.13
CA SER A 522 -19.71 25.53 -3.88
C SER A 522 -20.32 24.65 -4.97
N GLN A 523 -19.87 24.80 -6.23
CA GLN A 523 -20.33 23.97 -7.33
C GLN A 523 -19.67 22.59 -7.29
N ALA A 524 -18.35 22.54 -7.06
CA ALA A 524 -17.60 21.30 -6.96
C ALA A 524 -18.17 20.38 -5.87
N LEU A 525 -18.37 20.92 -4.67
CA LEU A 525 -18.92 20.18 -3.54
C LEU A 525 -20.33 19.67 -3.83
N ALA A 526 -21.20 20.50 -4.42
CA ALA A 526 -22.57 20.09 -4.75
C ALA A 526 -22.60 18.91 -5.75
N LEU A 527 -21.75 18.94 -6.77
CA LEU A 527 -21.66 17.84 -7.76
C LEU A 527 -21.05 16.58 -7.16
N LEU A 528 -20.06 16.70 -6.27
CA LEU A 528 -19.50 15.55 -5.56
C LEU A 528 -20.56 14.88 -4.68
N GLU A 529 -21.31 15.67 -3.91
CA GLU A 529 -22.37 15.18 -3.02
C GLU A 529 -23.46 14.43 -3.81
N ASP A 530 -23.89 14.96 -4.95
CA ASP A 530 -24.83 14.30 -5.85
C ASP A 530 -24.28 12.96 -6.39
N TYR A 531 -23.02 12.96 -6.88
CA TYR A 531 -22.36 11.73 -7.32
C TYR A 531 -22.29 10.68 -6.20
N LEU A 532 -21.87 11.07 -4.99
CA LEU A 532 -21.75 10.16 -3.86
C LEU A 532 -23.11 9.63 -3.41
N GLN A 533 -24.16 10.45 -3.46
CA GLN A 533 -25.53 10.06 -3.14
C GLN A 533 -26.08 9.05 -4.16
N GLN A 534 -25.86 9.27 -5.45
CA GLN A 534 -26.26 8.31 -6.50
C GLN A 534 -25.54 6.96 -6.36
N ASN A 535 -24.34 6.98 -5.78
CA ASN A 535 -23.50 5.80 -5.55
C ASN A 535 -23.48 5.37 -4.07
N GLU A 536 -24.48 5.73 -3.27
CA GLU A 536 -24.51 5.49 -1.83
C GLU A 536 -24.36 4.00 -1.49
N LYS A 537 -24.95 3.07 -2.26
CA LYS A 537 -24.77 1.63 -2.05
C LYS A 537 -23.31 1.16 -2.21
N LYS A 538 -22.54 1.84 -3.05
CA LYS A 538 -21.13 1.54 -3.30
C LYS A 538 -20.27 2.08 -2.17
N TYR A 539 -20.56 3.31 -1.72
CA TYR A 539 -19.79 4.05 -0.72
C TYR A 539 -20.46 4.08 0.66
N SER A 540 -21.37 3.14 0.95
CA SER A 540 -22.25 3.24 2.11
C SER A 540 -21.45 3.21 3.40
N SER A 541 -21.83 4.09 4.32
CA SER A 541 -21.27 4.25 5.66
C SER A 541 -21.20 2.91 6.41
N LEU A 542 -20.02 2.29 6.43
CA LEU A 542 -19.63 1.59 7.65
C LEU A 542 -19.52 2.67 8.73
N SER A 543 -20.51 2.74 9.61
CA SER A 543 -20.40 3.59 10.80
C SER A 543 -19.20 3.09 11.58
N ARG A 544 -18.10 3.85 11.59
CA ARG A 544 -16.98 3.55 12.47
C ARG A 544 -17.35 4.01 13.87
N ALA A 545 -17.00 3.21 14.88
CA ALA A 545 -17.06 3.70 16.24
C ALA A 545 -15.99 4.79 16.39
N GLU A 546 -16.39 6.01 16.67
CA GLU A 546 -15.49 7.15 16.87
C GLU A 546 -15.59 7.63 18.32
N TYR A 547 -14.43 7.82 18.94
CA TYR A 547 -14.31 8.37 20.28
C TYR A 547 -13.35 9.55 20.23
N ALA A 548 -13.72 10.65 20.88
CA ALA A 548 -12.88 11.84 20.95
C ALA A 548 -12.80 12.31 22.40
N TRP A 549 -11.62 12.70 22.84
CA TRP A 549 -11.42 13.39 24.10
C TRP A 549 -10.61 14.65 23.87
N THR A 550 -11.05 15.74 24.48
CA THR A 550 -10.27 16.98 24.54
C THR A 550 -9.60 17.06 25.90
N LEU A 551 -8.28 17.26 25.90
CA LEU A 551 -7.49 17.43 27.12
C LEU A 551 -6.72 18.75 27.10
N ILE A 552 -6.51 19.36 28.26
CA ILE A 552 -5.80 20.63 28.43
C ILE A 552 -4.63 20.50 29.42
N GLY A 553 -3.53 21.18 29.15
CA GLY A 553 -2.38 21.24 30.06
C GLY A 553 -1.62 19.93 30.23
N ILE A 554 -1.67 19.07 29.22
CA ILE A 554 -0.91 17.82 29.12
C ILE A 554 -0.21 17.80 27.75
N ASP A 555 0.99 17.22 27.69
CA ASP A 555 1.72 17.09 26.44
C ASP A 555 1.26 15.86 25.65
N GLU A 556 1.41 15.93 24.32
CA GLU A 556 0.99 14.89 23.40
C GLU A 556 1.71 13.56 23.64
N SER A 557 2.99 13.59 24.01
CA SER A 557 3.81 12.38 24.17
C SER A 557 3.39 11.54 25.37
N THR A 558 3.02 12.18 26.48
CA THR A 558 2.48 11.52 27.68
C THR A 558 1.15 10.83 27.35
N LEU A 559 0.27 11.49 26.60
CA LEU A 559 -1.00 10.90 26.16
C LEU A 559 -0.78 9.74 25.21
N ALA A 560 0.02 9.93 24.17
CA ALA A 560 0.30 8.92 23.16
C ALA A 560 0.90 7.65 23.78
N HIS A 561 1.89 7.80 24.68
CA HIS A 561 2.50 6.65 25.35
C HIS A 561 1.48 5.80 26.14
N TRP A 562 0.56 6.44 26.85
CA TRP A 562 -0.47 5.73 27.60
C TRP A 562 -1.48 5.06 26.67
N VAL A 563 -2.01 5.81 25.69
CA VAL A 563 -3.02 5.32 24.74
C VAL A 563 -2.45 4.18 23.91
N ASP A 564 -1.24 4.31 23.37
CA ASP A 564 -0.61 3.26 22.55
C ASP A 564 -0.40 1.96 23.31
N ARG A 565 -0.14 2.04 24.62
CA ARG A 565 0.05 0.86 25.47
C ARG A 565 -1.28 0.18 25.83
N HIS A 566 -2.30 0.94 26.23
CA HIS A 566 -3.56 0.36 26.74
C HIS A 566 -4.51 -0.03 25.60
N PHE A 567 -4.44 0.65 24.45
CA PHE A 567 -5.23 0.33 23.25
C PHE A 567 -4.44 -0.48 22.21
N ALA A 568 -3.30 -1.08 22.57
CA ALA A 568 -2.42 -1.79 21.64
C ALA A 568 -3.12 -2.92 20.85
N ASN A 569 -4.09 -3.59 21.49
CA ASN A 569 -4.82 -4.73 20.95
C ASN A 569 -6.21 -4.37 20.42
N GLU A 570 -6.59 -3.09 20.49
CA GLU A 570 -7.91 -2.64 20.05
C GLU A 570 -7.88 -2.26 18.56
N PRO A 571 -8.91 -2.59 17.77
CA PRO A 571 -8.96 -2.34 16.33
C PRO A 571 -9.31 -0.87 16.02
N PHE A 572 -8.61 0.07 16.66
CA PHE A 572 -8.82 1.51 16.53
C PHE A 572 -7.55 2.20 16.05
N GLU A 573 -7.70 3.05 15.04
CA GLU A 573 -6.67 4.02 14.69
C GLU A 573 -6.63 5.11 15.76
N ARG A 574 -5.41 5.49 16.15
CA ARG A 574 -5.15 6.46 17.21
C ARG A 574 -4.60 7.74 16.57
N HIS A 575 -5.32 8.84 16.75
CA HIS A 575 -4.93 10.14 16.24
C HIS A 575 -4.75 11.10 17.41
N PHE A 576 -3.64 11.82 17.38
CA PHE A 576 -3.31 12.85 18.36
C PHE A 576 -3.17 14.16 17.62
N LEU A 577 -3.94 15.16 18.02
CA LEU A 577 -3.90 16.48 17.40
C LEU A 577 -3.63 17.54 18.47
N TRP A 578 -2.45 18.13 18.41
CA TRP A 578 -2.11 19.29 19.22
C TRP A 578 -2.74 20.55 18.63
N LYS A 579 -3.58 21.20 19.43
CA LYS A 579 -4.20 22.48 19.13
C LYS A 579 -4.20 23.33 20.39
N SER A 580 -3.14 24.11 20.59
CA SER A 580 -2.95 24.91 21.81
C SER A 580 -4.23 25.62 22.28
N PRO A 581 -4.60 25.51 23.57
CA PRO A 581 -3.89 24.82 24.67
C PRO A 581 -4.20 23.32 24.82
N TYR A 582 -4.85 22.71 23.84
CA TYR A 582 -5.40 21.35 23.91
C TYR A 582 -4.56 20.29 23.20
N VAL A 583 -4.72 19.06 23.66
CA VAL A 583 -4.43 17.85 22.89
C VAL A 583 -5.75 17.10 22.70
N LEU A 584 -6.08 16.81 21.45
CA LEU A 584 -7.23 15.99 21.07
C LEU A 584 -6.75 14.56 20.88
N VAL A 585 -7.41 13.61 21.53
CA VAL A 585 -7.24 12.18 21.30
C VAL A 585 -8.47 11.68 20.54
N GLN A 586 -8.27 11.12 19.36
CA GLN A 586 -9.34 10.52 18.56
C GLN A 586 -9.03 9.04 18.31
N LEU A 587 -9.99 8.17 18.62
CA LEU A 587 -9.96 6.75 18.28
C LEU A 587 -11.00 6.49 17.20
N VAL A 588 -10.55 5.96 16.07
CA VAL A 588 -11.40 5.67 14.91
C VAL A 588 -11.39 4.17 14.66
N GLY A 589 -12.52 3.50 14.91
CA GLY A 589 -12.65 2.06 14.82
C GLY A 589 -12.59 1.56 13.38
N GLN A 590 -12.03 0.37 13.17
CA GLN A 590 -12.03 -0.29 11.86
C GLN A 590 -13.40 -0.89 11.50
N SER A 591 -14.34 -0.96 12.47
CA SER A 591 -15.73 -1.41 12.30
C SER A 591 -16.68 -0.58 13.18
N SER A 592 -17.97 -0.91 13.14
CA SER A 592 -18.99 -0.35 14.04
C SER A 592 -18.94 -0.92 15.46
N THR A 593 -18.00 -1.83 15.75
CA THR A 593 -17.87 -2.43 17.08
C THR A 593 -17.47 -1.34 18.07
N PRO A 594 -18.25 -1.11 19.14
CA PRO A 594 -17.93 -0.09 20.12
C PRO A 594 -16.68 -0.48 20.91
N LEU A 595 -15.92 0.52 21.33
CA LEU A 595 -14.81 0.37 22.25
C LEU A 595 -15.32 -0.18 23.58
N ALA A 596 -14.55 -1.09 24.20
CA ALA A 596 -14.92 -1.67 25.47
C ALA A 596 -15.07 -0.58 26.54
N GLN A 597 -16.26 -0.51 27.15
CA GLN A 597 -16.60 0.49 28.18
C GLN A 597 -15.56 0.61 29.32
N PRO A 598 -14.95 -0.48 29.84
CA PRO A 598 -13.92 -0.38 30.86
C PRO A 598 -12.68 0.41 30.44
N LEU A 599 -12.29 0.35 29.16
CA LEU A 599 -11.12 1.09 28.65
C LEU A 599 -11.40 2.60 28.55
N ILE A 600 -12.63 2.96 28.18
CA ILE A 600 -13.09 4.35 28.19
C ILE A 600 -13.02 4.91 29.61
N GLU A 601 -13.55 4.15 30.58
CA GLU A 601 -13.55 4.56 31.99
C GLU A 601 -12.13 4.65 32.57
N GLU A 602 -11.24 3.73 32.18
CA GLU A 602 -9.84 3.75 32.58
C GLU A 602 -9.11 4.99 32.04
N PHE A 603 -9.28 5.31 30.76
CA PHE A 603 -8.71 6.52 30.14
C PHE A 603 -9.18 7.79 30.87
N GLU A 604 -10.49 7.91 31.07
CA GLU A 604 -11.07 9.10 31.69
C GLU A 604 -10.73 9.24 33.16
N HIS A 605 -10.60 8.12 33.87
CA HIS A 605 -10.13 8.12 35.25
C HIS A 605 -8.67 8.57 35.31
N HIS A 606 -7.81 8.02 34.46
CA HIS A 606 -6.38 8.33 34.43
C HIS A 606 -6.13 9.81 34.09
N PHE A 607 -6.85 10.36 33.11
CA PHE A 607 -6.67 11.73 32.63
C PHE A 607 -7.66 12.74 33.19
N ARG A 608 -8.38 12.40 34.27
CA ARG A 608 -9.43 13.25 34.86
C ARG A 608 -8.97 14.68 35.18
N SER A 609 -7.71 14.87 35.56
CA SER A 609 -7.15 16.20 35.87
C SER A 609 -6.92 17.09 34.66
N HIS A 610 -7.02 16.54 33.45
CA HIS A 610 -6.80 17.22 32.17
C HIS A 610 -8.01 17.14 31.22
N LEU A 611 -8.97 16.25 31.49
CA LEU A 611 -10.08 15.95 30.59
C LEU A 611 -11.16 17.04 30.55
N VAL A 612 -11.24 17.74 29.43
CA VAL A 612 -12.24 18.80 29.19
C VAL A 612 -13.60 18.23 28.79
N GLY A 613 -13.63 17.22 27.92
CA GLY A 613 -14.88 16.63 27.42
C GLY A 613 -14.68 15.44 26.49
N ARG A 614 -15.78 14.73 26.18
CA ARG A 614 -15.86 13.55 25.30
C ARG A 614 -16.18 13.89 23.83
N GLU A 615 -15.83 15.10 23.42
CA GLU A 615 -16.01 15.60 22.06
C GLU A 615 -14.89 16.60 21.74
N VAL A 616 -14.80 17.03 20.48
CA VAL A 616 -13.93 18.14 20.07
C VAL A 616 -14.59 19.45 20.51
N THR A 617 -14.17 19.98 21.67
CA THR A 617 -14.74 21.19 22.30
C THR A 617 -13.65 22.02 22.97
N THR A 618 -13.89 23.29 23.28
CA THR A 618 -13.04 24.05 24.20
C THR A 618 -13.58 24.04 25.63
N ALA A 619 -12.76 24.43 26.60
CA ALA A 619 -13.16 24.52 28.01
C ALA A 619 -14.22 25.61 28.19
N SER A 620 -14.08 26.73 27.50
CA SER A 620 -15.06 27.82 27.47
C SER A 620 -16.40 27.38 26.87
N GLN A 621 -16.36 26.67 25.73
CA GLN A 621 -17.57 26.12 25.10
C GLN A 621 -18.27 25.10 25.99
N GLN A 622 -17.50 24.22 26.65
CA GLN A 622 -18.05 23.22 27.54
C GLN A 622 -18.64 23.87 28.79
N LEU A 623 -17.95 24.85 29.38
CA LEU A 623 -18.43 25.60 30.55
C LEU A 623 -19.72 26.37 30.26
N ALA A 624 -19.85 26.95 29.06
CA ALA A 624 -21.05 27.68 28.64
C ALA A 624 -22.32 26.80 28.62
N LYS A 625 -22.20 25.47 28.57
CA LYS A 625 -23.34 24.54 28.69
C LYS A 625 -23.89 24.46 30.12
N TYR A 626 -23.08 24.76 31.13
CA TYR A 626 -23.43 24.58 32.55
C TYR A 626 -23.62 25.90 33.31
N ALA A 627 -22.87 26.94 32.97
CA ALA A 627 -22.87 28.20 33.72
C ALA A 627 -22.58 29.41 32.83
N GLN A 628 -23.19 30.54 33.15
CA GLN A 628 -22.80 31.83 32.61
C GLN A 628 -21.78 32.49 33.56
N ILE A 629 -20.58 32.74 33.07
CA ILE A 629 -19.49 33.28 33.89
C ILE A 629 -19.43 34.80 33.79
N HIS A 630 -19.38 35.46 34.94
CA HIS A 630 -19.02 36.85 35.07
C HIS A 630 -17.58 36.96 35.60
N TRP A 631 -16.65 37.32 34.71
CA TRP A 631 -15.23 37.47 35.03
C TRP A 631 -14.99 38.80 35.76
N LEU A 632 -14.60 38.74 37.02
CA LEU A 632 -14.17 39.88 37.83
C LEU A 632 -12.64 40.00 37.72
N ILE A 633 -12.17 40.96 36.93
CA ILE A 633 -10.74 41.17 36.63
C ILE A 633 -10.38 42.62 36.91
N ASP A 634 -9.49 42.85 37.88
CA ASP A 634 -9.06 44.19 38.27
C ASP A 634 -8.09 44.84 37.26
N ASP A 635 -7.36 44.03 36.49
CA ASP A 635 -6.43 44.49 35.44
C ASP A 635 -7.17 44.75 34.11
N PRO A 636 -7.29 46.02 33.65
CA PRO A 636 -7.99 46.37 32.41
C PRO A 636 -7.33 45.82 31.14
N HIS A 637 -6.02 45.55 31.18
CA HIS A 637 -5.30 44.96 30.06
C HIS A 637 -5.59 43.47 29.95
N LEU A 638 -5.73 42.78 31.08
CA LEU A 638 -6.08 41.36 31.13
C LEU A 638 -7.53 41.12 30.72
N LEU A 639 -8.44 42.02 31.10
CA LEU A 639 -9.87 41.93 30.77
C LEU A 639 -10.13 41.79 29.26
N LYS A 640 -9.27 42.36 28.40
CA LYS A 640 -9.38 42.28 26.92
C LYS A 640 -9.29 40.85 26.38
N TYR A 641 -8.67 39.95 27.14
CA TYR A 641 -8.47 38.55 26.78
C TYR A 641 -9.65 37.66 27.15
N PHE A 642 -10.64 38.19 27.87
CA PHE A 642 -11.81 37.46 28.33
C PHE A 642 -13.04 37.98 27.59
N GLN A 643 -13.49 37.25 26.57
CA GLN A 643 -14.66 37.65 25.80
C GLN A 643 -15.94 37.54 26.64
N VAL A 644 -16.82 38.54 26.52
CA VAL A 644 -18.18 38.49 27.06
C VAL A 644 -19.00 37.52 26.18
N PRO A 645 -19.69 36.51 26.73
CA PRO A 645 -20.40 35.53 25.91
C PRO A 645 -21.48 36.18 25.03
N GLU A 646 -21.66 35.70 23.80
CA GLU A 646 -22.88 35.94 23.03
C GLU A 646 -24.09 35.39 23.81
N LYS A 647 -25.19 36.15 23.81
CA LYS A 647 -26.42 35.82 24.54
C LYS A 647 -26.90 34.40 24.21
N ASN A 648 -26.91 33.50 25.21
CA ASN A 648 -27.54 32.19 25.13
C ASN A 648 -28.71 32.07 26.14
N PRO A 649 -29.63 31.11 25.93
CA PRO A 649 -31.04 31.21 26.34
C PRO A 649 -31.29 31.15 27.86
N GLN A 650 -32.49 31.60 28.25
CA GLN A 650 -32.98 31.73 29.63
C GLN A 650 -32.82 30.42 30.44
N ASN A 651 -32.40 30.53 31.71
CA ASN A 651 -32.27 29.49 32.78
C ASN A 651 -30.89 28.82 33.07
N ILE A 652 -29.74 29.41 32.74
CA ILE A 652 -28.42 28.90 33.19
C ILE A 652 -27.91 29.69 34.42
N PRO A 653 -27.33 29.04 35.46
CA PRO A 653 -26.84 29.73 36.66
C PRO A 653 -25.68 30.70 36.35
N GLN A 654 -25.71 31.88 36.96
CA GLN A 654 -24.64 32.87 36.89
C GLN A 654 -23.61 32.66 38.01
N ILE A 655 -22.33 32.68 37.66
CA ILE A 655 -21.22 32.51 38.60
C ILE A 655 -20.23 33.66 38.43
N GLU A 656 -19.94 34.35 39.54
CA GLU A 656 -18.88 35.35 39.61
C GLU A 656 -17.53 34.68 39.90
N VAL A 657 -16.52 35.04 39.11
CA VAL A 657 -15.19 34.43 39.18
C VAL A 657 -14.13 35.52 39.12
N GLU A 658 -13.33 35.62 40.18
CA GLU A 658 -12.19 36.52 40.23
C GLU A 658 -10.98 35.85 39.56
N VAL A 659 -10.28 36.59 38.70
CA VAL A 659 -9.11 36.10 37.96
C VAL A 659 -7.95 37.08 38.06
N SER A 660 -6.77 36.56 38.41
CA SER A 660 -5.51 37.31 38.35
C SER A 660 -4.42 36.51 37.65
N LEU A 661 -3.39 37.20 37.15
CA LEU A 661 -2.32 36.61 36.34
C LEU A 661 -0.94 37.03 36.86
N SER A 662 -0.03 36.07 36.95
CA SER A 662 1.38 36.28 37.33
C SER A 662 2.33 35.57 36.36
N PRO A 663 3.31 36.26 35.75
CA PRO A 663 3.50 37.71 35.71
C PRO A 663 2.32 38.47 35.07
N SER A 664 2.23 39.78 35.27
CA SER A 664 1.16 40.61 34.69
C SER A 664 1.12 40.52 33.16
N ILE A 665 -0.05 40.72 32.56
CA ILE A 665 -0.22 40.60 31.10
C ILE A 665 0.71 41.53 30.32
N GLU A 666 0.95 42.76 30.80
CA GLU A 666 1.91 43.68 30.20
C GLU A 666 3.33 43.13 30.19
N THR A 667 3.70 42.38 31.22
CA THR A 667 5.01 41.73 31.29
C THR A 667 5.10 40.64 30.25
N LEU A 668 4.06 39.83 30.08
CA LEU A 668 4.01 38.75 29.10
C LEU A 668 4.04 39.28 27.65
N GLU A 669 3.35 40.40 27.37
CA GLU A 669 3.33 41.04 26.05
C GLU A 669 4.67 41.66 25.64
N LYS A 670 5.45 42.14 26.63
CA LYS A 670 6.77 42.76 26.44
C LYS A 670 7.91 41.73 26.34
N GLN A 671 7.67 40.47 26.69
CA GLN A 671 8.67 39.42 26.54
C GLN A 671 8.95 39.11 25.06
N PRO A 672 10.18 38.70 24.72
CA PRO A 672 10.49 38.19 23.39
C PRO A 672 9.61 36.97 23.06
N GLU A 673 9.42 36.68 21.77
CA GLU A 673 8.66 35.51 21.30
C GLU A 673 9.41 34.22 21.64
N SER A 674 9.27 33.78 22.88
CA SER A 674 9.82 32.54 23.43
C SER A 674 8.77 31.80 24.24
N LEU A 675 8.97 30.50 24.46
CA LEU A 675 8.17 29.73 25.40
C LEU A 675 8.36 30.29 26.81
N GLY A 676 7.26 30.76 27.40
CA GLY A 676 7.20 31.23 28.78
C GLY A 676 6.22 30.40 29.61
N HIS A 677 6.20 30.66 30.91
CA HIS A 677 5.18 30.15 31.82
C HIS A 677 4.44 31.33 32.46
N ALA A 678 3.13 31.19 32.59
CA ALA A 678 2.30 32.11 33.35
C ALA A 678 1.42 31.31 34.31
N THR A 679 1.10 31.90 35.45
CA THR A 679 0.21 31.34 36.44
C THR A 679 -1.06 32.18 36.49
N ILE A 680 -2.19 31.55 36.21
CA ILE A 680 -3.51 32.14 36.39
C ILE A 680 -4.09 31.68 37.72
N THR A 681 -4.54 32.63 38.51
CA THR A 681 -5.19 32.40 39.78
C THR A 681 -6.69 32.65 39.61
N VAL A 682 -7.51 31.66 39.97
CA VAL A 682 -8.95 31.68 39.77
C VAL A 682 -9.67 31.42 41.09
N GLN A 683 -10.40 32.44 41.56
CA GLN A 683 -11.15 32.41 42.81
C GLN A 683 -12.66 32.42 42.53
N MET A 684 -13.34 31.39 43.02
CA MET A 684 -14.81 31.25 42.92
C MET A 684 -15.44 31.36 44.29
N LYS A 685 -16.58 32.03 44.39
CA LYS A 685 -17.30 32.17 45.67
C LYS A 685 -17.70 30.81 46.23
N GLY A 686 -17.20 30.48 47.43
CA GLY A 686 -17.47 29.21 48.11
C GLY A 686 -16.53 28.06 47.76
N TYR A 687 -15.44 28.32 47.03
CA TYR A 687 -14.38 27.36 46.72
C TYR A 687 -13.01 27.93 47.12
N ASP A 688 -12.04 27.04 47.37
CA ASP A 688 -10.64 27.44 47.55
C ASP A 688 -10.07 28.04 46.25
N GLU A 689 -8.99 28.82 46.39
CA GLU A 689 -8.24 29.39 45.26
C GLU A 689 -7.64 28.30 44.36
N ASP A 690 -7.73 28.42 43.02
CA ASP A 690 -6.95 27.58 42.08
C ASP A 690 -5.79 28.41 41.57
N GLN A 691 -4.61 27.80 41.47
CA GLN A 691 -3.51 28.35 40.72
C GLN A 691 -3.10 27.35 39.65
N LEU A 692 -3.15 27.78 38.38
CA LEU A 692 -2.77 26.97 37.23
C LEU A 692 -1.60 27.61 36.51
N THR A 693 -0.46 26.93 36.50
CA THR A 693 0.69 27.31 35.69
C THR A 693 0.61 26.64 34.33
N PHE A 694 0.74 27.41 33.26
CA PHE A 694 0.67 26.91 31.89
C PHE A 694 1.75 27.52 30.99
N PRO A 695 2.20 26.76 29.98
CA PRO A 695 3.11 27.30 28.98
C PRO A 695 2.35 28.23 28.03
N TYR A 696 3.01 29.29 27.56
CA TYR A 696 2.46 30.18 26.55
C TYR A 696 3.53 30.61 25.53
N THR A 697 3.05 31.07 24.38
CA THR A 697 3.80 31.92 23.45
C THR A 697 3.00 33.19 23.23
N ARG A 698 3.67 34.33 23.01
CA ARG A 698 3.01 35.63 22.87
C ARG A 698 1.84 35.62 21.87
N PRO A 699 1.93 35.02 20.67
CA PRO A 699 0.81 34.99 19.71
C PRO A 699 -0.42 34.22 20.21
N LEU A 700 -0.25 33.31 21.17
CA LEU A 700 -1.31 32.44 21.67
C LEU A 700 -1.91 32.91 23.00
N LEU A 701 -1.39 33.98 23.63
CA LEU A 701 -1.95 34.54 24.88
C LEU A 701 -3.47 34.79 24.78
N GLY A 702 -3.92 35.29 23.62
CA GLY A 702 -5.32 35.46 23.22
C GLY A 702 -6.21 34.25 23.47
N VAL A 703 -5.70 33.08 23.10
CA VAL A 703 -6.45 31.81 23.12
C VAL A 703 -6.27 31.10 24.46
N VAL A 704 -5.08 31.19 25.04
CA VAL A 704 -4.69 30.34 26.17
C VAL A 704 -5.27 30.85 27.50
N LEU A 705 -5.29 32.17 27.73
CA LEU A 705 -5.67 32.75 29.02
C LEU A 705 -7.12 32.43 29.42
N GLN A 706 -8.06 32.71 28.52
CA GLN A 706 -9.48 32.46 28.76
C GLN A 706 -9.75 30.96 28.95
N GLU A 707 -9.07 30.11 28.19
CA GLU A 707 -9.31 28.67 28.23
C GLU A 707 -8.79 27.98 29.49
N TYR A 708 -7.64 28.40 30.04
CA TYR A 708 -7.17 27.90 31.34
C TYR A 708 -8.02 28.40 32.51
N ALA A 709 -8.51 29.65 32.45
CA ALA A 709 -9.45 30.15 33.43
C ALA A 709 -10.77 29.38 33.39
N ALA A 710 -11.34 29.19 32.19
CA ALA A 710 -12.55 28.41 31.99
C ALA A 710 -12.38 26.96 32.46
N TRP A 711 -11.22 26.35 32.20
CA TRP A 711 -10.90 25.02 32.69
C TRP A 711 -10.89 24.92 34.22
N SER A 712 -10.28 25.89 34.91
CA SER A 712 -10.28 25.95 36.38
C SER A 712 -11.70 25.92 36.95
N VAL A 713 -12.59 26.72 36.36
CA VAL A 713 -14.00 26.79 36.75
C VAL A 713 -14.74 25.50 36.39
N LEU A 714 -14.58 24.98 35.18
CA LEU A 714 -15.25 23.78 34.67
C LEU A 714 -15.01 22.56 35.56
N LYS A 715 -13.76 22.31 35.96
CA LYS A 715 -13.39 21.22 36.88
C LYS A 715 -14.21 21.24 38.18
N ARG A 716 -14.53 22.44 38.69
CA ARG A 716 -15.26 22.63 39.95
C ARG A 716 -16.76 22.46 39.77
N VAL A 717 -17.30 23.00 38.69
CA VAL A 717 -18.72 22.85 38.33
C VAL A 717 -19.06 21.36 38.13
N LEU A 718 -18.26 20.62 37.36
CA LEU A 718 -18.46 19.18 37.14
C LEU A 718 -18.30 18.31 38.39
N ARG A 719 -17.48 18.74 39.37
CA ARG A 719 -17.37 18.05 40.68
C ARG A 719 -18.62 18.20 41.52
N ARG A 720 -19.32 19.34 41.41
CA ARG A 720 -20.55 19.62 42.17
C ARG A 720 -21.72 18.74 41.71
N GLU A 721 -21.86 18.52 40.41
CA GLU A 721 -22.90 17.65 39.84
C GLU A 721 -22.69 16.17 40.18
N ASN A 722 -21.45 15.68 40.23
CA ASN A 722 -21.17 14.29 40.61
C ASN A 722 -21.26 14.01 42.12
N SER A 723 -21.45 15.05 42.95
CA SER A 723 -21.58 14.95 44.42
C SER A 723 -23.02 15.15 44.89
N GLN A 724 -23.95 15.40 43.97
CA GLN A 724 -25.41 15.39 44.16
C GLN A 724 -25.99 14.12 43.55
#